data_AF-A0A3A4ZU47-F1
#
_entry.id   AF-A0A3A4ZU47-F1
#
_cell.length_a   1.000
_cell.length_b   1.000
_cell.length_c   1.000
_cell.angle_alpha   90.00
_cell.angle_beta   90.00
_cell.angle_gamma   90.00
#
_symmetry.space_group_name_H-M   'P 1'
#
loop_
_entity.id
_entity.type
_entity.pdbx_description
1 polymer ?
#
loop_
_entity_poly.entity_id
_entity_poly.type
_entity_poly.pdbx_seq_one_letter_code
_entity_poly.pdbx_strand_id
1 'polypeptide(L)'
;MIAAALNVSRRRETRRLVVPAVLAVILLFALGIRLHYALACTAVPTESDMEYYNVVAEGSGVPTEVPPGYPLFLRLVYAIRGARNYTAVYVVQAVLGAATVFFLFLVTRAVANARAALFASGIAAVYPSFISYALTTMAETISLLVVLLLFAALTLPRSELKRSILAAAAIAAGYLFKPALLFFAPGALLSVKRRGVFLISLAVILAPALAFDLVSGTTALRGARGLYRTYNPATHGTDALMEDTELGRTDLPAGTYIGGAIDFLRRNKMKTVDIIYSKAAIAISRGSDRLVLEPVVGKRDNVWMLLVYGYVPIAILGLIGMARFFDSKTRRVVFPALSYLALVILFSIFKPRYRLLAEPAAIICAGMTLAAIRVPRPRLSWLSRLVAPPEIEAARLPAAESDSPSAGTTRPQGMRARLRSDWDVACLVLFAAMALRIYFAFAADAPINVREAEAMSRLADGGRLSSAVAPAYPVFLRAMTALFGTDYRAIFIGQAILGAISVLLIYLFVSAAAGRKAGMVAGFIAAVLPDMLVMHLQVSPDTPVLLITAGLMAIAAASLSAPAKAVFSGCLAGVGVLTAPYFAFIVPGALVVQRRWRLFLLALAGTLIPYVLFNVAQHRKLEPVYVSAAYEVEASDIFGGIRPWGAIIRIYDNAAEALSKRWGVKPDSNADSSTQISSFVAAYAFVAILYLGLIGLVRCRWWPRRAVFLPPLLYVLLVIVLSRFEMKHRPVCLPALVAGAAMLVSGSCRKRPE
;
A
#
# COMPACT_ATOMS: atom_id res chain seq x y z
N MET A 1 -30.94 20.63 32.15
CA MET A 1 -30.83 19.29 31.53
C MET A 1 -31.03 19.26 30.01
N ILE A 2 -32.11 19.83 29.45
CA ILE A 2 -32.51 19.67 28.03
C ILE A 2 -31.36 19.93 27.02
N ALA A 3 -30.59 21.02 27.16
CA ALA A 3 -29.47 21.32 26.28
C ALA A 3 -28.39 20.22 26.23
N ALA A 4 -28.16 19.49 27.33
CA ALA A 4 -27.24 18.36 27.36
C ALA A 4 -27.80 17.15 26.60
N ALA A 5 -29.11 16.87 26.72
CA ALA A 5 -29.78 15.83 25.95
C ALA A 5 -29.72 16.11 24.43
N LEU A 6 -29.95 17.37 24.02
CA LEU A 6 -29.83 17.82 22.63
C LEU A 6 -28.38 17.74 22.09
N ASN A 7 -27.37 18.03 22.93
CA ASN A 7 -25.97 17.85 22.53
C ASN A 7 -25.62 16.36 22.39
N VAL A 8 -26.21 15.48 23.20
CA VAL A 8 -26.06 14.02 23.08
C VAL A 8 -26.79 13.46 21.85
N SER A 9 -27.98 13.95 21.51
CA SER A 9 -28.70 13.52 20.29
C SER A 9 -27.94 13.96 19.03
N ARG A 10 -27.61 15.25 18.88
CA ARG A 10 -26.81 15.75 17.73
C ARG A 10 -25.46 15.01 17.58
N ARG A 11 -24.77 14.68 18.68
CA ARG A 11 -23.52 13.88 18.65
C ARG A 11 -23.71 12.42 18.29
N ARG A 12 -24.87 11.81 18.58
CA ARG A 12 -25.24 10.49 18.04
C ARG A 12 -25.53 10.59 16.54
N GLU A 13 -26.16 11.66 16.10
CA GLU A 13 -26.60 11.91 14.73
C GLU A 13 -25.43 12.15 13.76
N THR A 14 -24.48 13.04 14.09
CA THR A 14 -23.26 13.22 13.26
C THR A 14 -22.46 11.90 13.14
N ARG A 15 -22.45 11.09 14.20
CA ARG A 15 -21.82 9.75 14.16
C ARG A 15 -22.59 8.72 13.33
N ARG A 16 -23.92 8.87 13.17
CA ARG A 16 -24.71 8.02 12.27
C ARG A 16 -24.36 8.25 10.81
N LEU A 17 -24.02 9.49 10.40
CA LEU A 17 -23.73 9.84 9.01
C LEU A 17 -22.28 9.57 8.57
N VAL A 18 -21.29 9.78 9.45
CA VAL A 18 -19.86 9.62 9.07
C VAL A 18 -19.49 8.19 8.68
N VAL A 19 -20.01 7.16 9.36
CA VAL A 19 -19.64 5.77 9.05
C VAL A 19 -20.18 5.30 7.68
N PRO A 20 -21.46 5.51 7.33
CA PRO A 20 -21.97 5.29 5.97
C PRO A 20 -21.21 6.08 4.90
N ALA A 21 -20.89 7.36 5.14
CA ALA A 21 -20.17 8.18 4.16
C ALA A 21 -18.76 7.65 3.88
N VAL A 22 -17.98 7.29 4.91
CA VAL A 22 -16.64 6.70 4.72
C VAL A 22 -16.73 5.31 4.08
N LEU A 23 -17.73 4.50 4.44
CA LEU A 23 -17.97 3.22 3.77
C LEU A 23 -18.32 3.39 2.29
N ALA A 24 -19.19 4.35 1.94
CA ALA A 24 -19.54 4.65 0.55
C ALA A 24 -18.30 5.06 -0.27
N VAL A 25 -17.43 5.90 0.28
CA VAL A 25 -16.14 6.24 -0.36
C VAL A 25 -15.25 5.00 -0.56
N ILE A 26 -15.15 4.12 0.45
CA ILE A 26 -14.38 2.87 0.33
C ILE A 26 -14.97 1.95 -0.75
N LEU A 27 -16.30 1.85 -0.86
CA LEU A 27 -16.97 0.99 -1.85
C LEU A 27 -16.87 1.57 -3.27
N LEU A 28 -17.06 2.88 -3.44
CA LEU A 28 -16.89 3.57 -4.72
C LEU A 28 -15.44 3.47 -5.19
N PHE A 29 -14.46 3.59 -4.30
CA PHE A 29 -13.06 3.36 -4.61
C PHE A 29 -12.78 1.89 -4.99
N ALA A 30 -13.29 0.93 -4.19
CA ALA A 30 -13.13 -0.50 -4.43
C ALA A 30 -13.73 -0.97 -5.76
N LEU A 31 -14.87 -0.40 -6.14
CA LEU A 31 -15.51 -0.62 -7.44
C LEU A 31 -14.74 0.09 -8.55
N GLY A 32 -14.40 1.38 -8.38
CA GLY A 32 -13.71 2.20 -9.39
C GLY A 32 -12.36 1.63 -9.81
N ILE A 33 -11.53 1.17 -8.85
CA ILE A 33 -10.24 0.54 -9.17
C ILE A 33 -10.43 -0.79 -9.93
N ARG A 34 -11.44 -1.59 -9.57
CA ARG A 34 -11.73 -2.86 -10.25
C ARG A 34 -12.33 -2.66 -11.63
N LEU A 35 -13.23 -1.68 -11.81
CA LEU A 35 -13.77 -1.31 -13.11
C LEU A 35 -12.70 -0.72 -14.03
N HIS A 36 -11.78 0.11 -13.51
CA HIS A 36 -10.67 0.64 -14.29
C HIS A 36 -9.83 -0.50 -14.89
N TYR A 37 -9.41 -1.47 -14.08
CA TYR A 37 -8.68 -2.64 -14.59
C TYR A 37 -9.54 -3.56 -15.46
N ALA A 38 -10.82 -3.79 -15.12
CA ALA A 38 -11.71 -4.65 -15.90
C ALA A 38 -11.99 -4.11 -17.32
N LEU A 39 -12.03 -2.77 -17.47
CA LEU A 39 -12.21 -2.09 -18.75
C LEU A 39 -10.89 -1.88 -19.51
N ALA A 40 -9.76 -1.82 -18.81
CA ALA A 40 -8.43 -1.75 -19.42
C ALA A 40 -7.84 -3.12 -19.79
N CYS A 41 -8.40 -4.21 -19.25
CA CYS A 41 -7.93 -5.57 -19.54
C CYS A 41 -8.40 -6.03 -20.92
N THR A 42 -7.51 -5.95 -21.90
CA THR A 42 -7.66 -6.51 -23.25
C THR A 42 -7.16 -7.95 -23.37
N ALA A 43 -6.70 -8.54 -22.27
CA ALA A 43 -6.10 -9.88 -22.26
C ALA A 43 -7.16 -10.98 -22.46
N VAL A 44 -7.07 -11.68 -23.57
CA VAL A 44 -7.74 -12.97 -23.78
C VAL A 44 -6.95 -14.04 -23.01
N PRO A 45 -7.58 -14.85 -22.15
CA PRO A 45 -6.90 -15.93 -21.45
C PRO A 45 -6.71 -17.14 -22.39
N THR A 46 -5.73 -17.07 -23.30
CA THR A 46 -5.53 -18.09 -24.35
C THR A 46 -4.99 -19.44 -23.87
N GLU A 47 -4.28 -19.47 -22.73
CA GLU A 47 -3.75 -20.68 -22.11
C GLU A 47 -4.00 -20.64 -20.60
N SER A 48 -4.73 -21.64 -20.05
CA SER A 48 -4.87 -22.04 -18.63
C SER A 48 -6.27 -22.62 -18.34
N ASP A 49 -6.52 -22.99 -17.08
CA ASP A 49 -7.84 -23.30 -16.50
C ASP A 49 -8.95 -22.30 -16.92
N MET A 50 -8.60 -21.05 -17.25
CA MET A 50 -9.53 -19.98 -17.64
C MET A 50 -10.28 -20.26 -18.94
N GLU A 51 -9.61 -20.80 -19.97
CA GLU A 51 -10.26 -21.08 -21.26
C GLU A 51 -11.14 -22.33 -21.17
N TYR A 52 -10.73 -23.33 -20.39
CA TYR A 52 -11.51 -24.53 -20.14
C TYR A 52 -12.88 -24.21 -19.48
N TYR A 53 -12.96 -23.23 -18.58
CA TYR A 53 -14.26 -22.75 -18.08
C TYR A 53 -15.10 -22.04 -19.16
N ASN A 54 -14.49 -21.38 -20.14
CA ASN A 54 -15.20 -20.74 -21.25
C ASN A 54 -15.81 -21.80 -22.19
N VAL A 55 -15.00 -22.77 -22.62
CA VAL A 55 -15.44 -23.90 -23.47
C VAL A 55 -16.58 -24.68 -22.81
N VAL A 56 -16.47 -24.97 -21.51
CA VAL A 56 -17.54 -25.65 -20.76
C VAL A 56 -18.78 -24.75 -20.57
N ALA A 57 -18.62 -23.42 -20.49
CA ALA A 57 -19.74 -22.50 -20.51
C ALA A 57 -20.45 -22.45 -21.87
N GLU A 58 -19.75 -22.68 -22.98
CA GLU A 58 -20.35 -22.71 -24.33
C GLU A 58 -21.02 -24.05 -24.69
N GLY A 59 -20.53 -25.17 -24.14
CA GLY A 59 -21.08 -26.50 -24.40
C GLY A 59 -22.55 -26.67 -23.97
N SER A 60 -23.30 -27.47 -24.73
CA SER A 60 -24.70 -27.82 -24.42
C SER A 60 -24.79 -28.81 -23.24
N GLY A 61 -25.70 -28.54 -22.29
CA GLY A 61 -25.95 -29.41 -21.14
C GLY A 61 -25.26 -28.96 -19.83
N VAL A 62 -25.48 -29.70 -18.74
CA VAL A 62 -24.86 -29.40 -17.43
C VAL A 62 -23.41 -29.87 -17.42
N PRO A 63 -22.44 -29.07 -16.97
CA PRO A 63 -21.06 -29.52 -16.80
C PRO A 63 -20.95 -30.73 -15.86
N THR A 64 -20.37 -31.82 -16.35
CA THR A 64 -20.09 -33.02 -15.57
C THR A 64 -18.67 -33.02 -14.99
N GLU A 65 -17.69 -32.50 -15.72
CA GLU A 65 -16.29 -32.54 -15.28
C GLU A 65 -15.96 -31.48 -14.21
N VAL A 66 -16.54 -30.29 -14.29
CA VAL A 66 -16.28 -29.15 -13.37
C VAL A 66 -17.48 -28.88 -12.46
N PRO A 67 -17.25 -28.27 -11.28
CA PRO A 67 -18.32 -27.73 -10.45
C PRO A 67 -19.22 -26.79 -11.28
N PRO A 68 -20.53 -27.08 -11.43
CA PRO A 68 -21.34 -26.47 -12.48
C PRO A 68 -21.68 -24.99 -12.23
N GLY A 69 -21.55 -24.51 -10.98
CA GLY A 69 -21.92 -23.15 -10.59
C GLY A 69 -21.15 -22.06 -11.33
N TYR A 70 -19.86 -22.26 -11.62
CA TYR A 70 -19.08 -21.23 -12.33
C TYR A 70 -19.34 -21.16 -13.84
N PRO A 71 -19.39 -22.27 -14.60
CA PRO A 71 -19.86 -22.23 -15.99
C PRO A 71 -21.29 -21.71 -16.13
N LEU A 72 -22.21 -22.04 -15.21
CA LEU A 72 -23.57 -21.49 -15.21
C LEU A 72 -23.58 -19.96 -14.95
N PHE A 73 -22.68 -19.46 -14.09
CA PHE A 73 -22.45 -18.02 -13.93
C PHE A 73 -21.90 -17.37 -15.21
N LEU A 74 -20.92 -17.99 -15.88
CA LEU A 74 -20.41 -17.49 -17.17
C LEU A 74 -21.50 -17.46 -18.25
N ARG A 75 -22.29 -18.53 -18.39
CA ARG A 75 -23.45 -18.58 -19.30
C ARG A 75 -24.42 -17.44 -19.06
N LEU A 76 -24.74 -17.14 -17.80
CA LEU A 76 -25.64 -16.03 -17.47
C LEU A 76 -25.08 -14.66 -17.89
N VAL A 77 -23.76 -14.44 -17.82
CA VAL A 77 -23.14 -13.21 -18.31
C VAL A 77 -23.10 -13.16 -19.84
N TYR A 78 -22.73 -14.27 -20.49
CA TYR A 78 -22.68 -14.37 -21.95
C TYR A 78 -24.07 -14.24 -22.60
N ALA A 79 -25.13 -14.74 -21.98
CA ALA A 79 -26.50 -14.55 -22.45
C ALA A 79 -26.93 -13.07 -22.51
N ILE A 80 -26.30 -12.17 -21.76
CA ILE A 80 -26.62 -10.73 -21.71
C ILE A 80 -25.74 -9.91 -22.68
N ARG A 81 -24.53 -10.39 -23.00
CA ARG A 81 -23.49 -9.60 -23.70
C ARG A 81 -22.75 -10.32 -24.84
N GLY A 82 -23.21 -11.50 -25.24
CA GLY A 82 -22.54 -12.36 -26.23
C GLY A 82 -21.52 -13.31 -25.61
N ALA A 83 -21.29 -14.43 -26.30
CA ALA A 83 -20.25 -15.41 -25.94
C ALA A 83 -18.86 -14.77 -25.88
N ARG A 84 -17.97 -15.31 -25.02
CA ARG A 84 -16.58 -14.87 -24.84
C ARG A 84 -16.38 -13.38 -24.50
N ASN A 85 -17.43 -12.69 -24.05
CA ASN A 85 -17.33 -11.28 -23.64
C ASN A 85 -16.64 -11.16 -22.27
N TYR A 86 -15.31 -11.30 -22.24
CA TYR A 86 -14.50 -11.30 -21.01
C TYR A 86 -14.62 -9.99 -20.24
N THR A 87 -14.69 -8.84 -20.92
CA THR A 87 -14.91 -7.54 -20.29
C THR A 87 -16.23 -7.49 -19.52
N ALA A 88 -17.31 -8.08 -20.02
CA ALA A 88 -18.56 -8.20 -19.28
C ALA A 88 -18.40 -9.07 -18.01
N VAL A 89 -17.67 -10.19 -18.10
CA VAL A 89 -17.37 -11.05 -16.94
C VAL A 89 -16.52 -10.33 -15.89
N TYR A 90 -15.50 -9.58 -16.31
CA TYR A 90 -14.65 -8.78 -15.41
C TYR A 90 -15.43 -7.62 -14.77
N VAL A 91 -16.34 -6.97 -15.50
CA VAL A 91 -17.22 -5.92 -14.95
C VAL A 91 -18.20 -6.47 -13.92
N VAL A 92 -18.83 -7.63 -14.19
CA VAL A 92 -19.69 -8.30 -13.19
C VAL A 92 -18.87 -8.71 -11.96
N GLN A 93 -17.67 -9.27 -12.15
CA GLN A 93 -16.78 -9.61 -11.04
C GLN A 93 -16.26 -8.38 -10.26
N ALA A 94 -16.06 -7.23 -10.91
CA ALA A 94 -15.74 -5.98 -10.22
C ALA A 94 -16.86 -5.56 -9.24
N VAL A 95 -18.13 -5.75 -9.63
CA VAL A 95 -19.30 -5.53 -8.77
C VAL A 95 -19.35 -6.56 -7.63
N LEU A 96 -19.11 -7.85 -7.90
CA LEU A 96 -19.03 -8.88 -6.86
C LEU A 96 -17.86 -8.64 -5.88
N GLY A 97 -16.74 -8.09 -6.36
CA GLY A 97 -15.60 -7.66 -5.55
C GLY A 97 -15.93 -6.46 -4.65
N ALA A 98 -16.69 -5.49 -5.15
CA ALA A 98 -17.20 -4.38 -4.32
C ALA A 98 -18.22 -4.87 -3.27
N ALA A 99 -19.11 -5.80 -3.64
CA ALA A 99 -20.04 -6.45 -2.71
C ALA A 99 -19.30 -7.25 -1.62
N THR A 100 -18.20 -7.91 -1.98
CA THR A 100 -17.29 -8.61 -1.05
C THR A 100 -16.73 -7.61 0.00
N VAL A 101 -16.25 -6.44 -0.41
CA VAL A 101 -15.80 -5.39 0.53
C VAL A 101 -16.92 -4.90 1.45
N PHE A 102 -18.17 -4.83 0.96
CA PHE A 102 -19.34 -4.47 1.78
C PHE A 102 -19.69 -5.55 2.83
N PHE A 103 -19.77 -6.82 2.43
CA PHE A 103 -20.03 -7.90 3.39
C PHE A 103 -18.91 -8.04 4.42
N LEU A 104 -17.65 -7.80 4.04
CA LEU A 104 -16.53 -7.77 4.97
C LEU A 104 -16.69 -6.69 6.04
N PHE A 105 -17.16 -5.49 5.67
CA PHE A 105 -17.54 -4.44 6.63
C PHE A 105 -18.64 -4.94 7.58
N LEU A 106 -19.71 -5.54 7.06
CA LEU A 106 -20.83 -6.03 7.88
C LEU A 106 -20.39 -7.10 8.89
N VAL A 107 -19.61 -8.09 8.46
CA VAL A 107 -19.06 -9.17 9.31
C VAL A 107 -18.14 -8.58 10.38
N THR A 108 -17.16 -7.74 9.99
CA THR A 108 -16.22 -7.12 10.93
C THR A 108 -16.93 -6.24 11.96
N ARG A 109 -18.00 -5.54 11.56
CA ARG A 109 -18.82 -4.70 12.45
C ARG A 109 -19.63 -5.55 13.44
N ALA A 110 -20.02 -6.77 13.08
CA ALA A 110 -20.78 -7.67 13.93
C ALA A 110 -19.91 -8.38 14.99
N VAL A 111 -18.70 -8.83 14.60
CA VAL A 111 -17.75 -9.43 15.55
C VAL A 111 -17.13 -8.37 16.45
N ALA A 112 -16.72 -7.22 15.90
CA ALA A 112 -15.99 -6.18 16.61
C ALA A 112 -16.76 -4.85 16.69
N ASN A 113 -16.41 -3.88 15.82
CA ASN A 113 -16.98 -2.53 15.84
C ASN A 113 -16.78 -1.81 14.50
N ALA A 114 -17.46 -0.68 14.32
CA ALA A 114 -17.42 0.08 13.06
C ALA A 114 -16.02 0.62 12.68
N ARG A 115 -15.11 0.87 13.63
CA ARG A 115 -13.72 1.30 13.32
C ARG A 115 -12.92 0.13 12.75
N ALA A 116 -13.04 -1.05 13.35
CA ALA A 116 -12.43 -2.28 12.82
C ALA A 116 -12.96 -2.60 11.43
N ALA A 117 -14.27 -2.42 11.22
CA ALA A 117 -14.92 -2.64 9.94
C ALA A 117 -14.42 -1.71 8.83
N LEU A 118 -14.27 -0.41 9.11
CA LEU A 118 -13.70 0.54 8.14
C LEU A 118 -12.23 0.22 7.81
N PHE A 119 -11.43 -0.28 8.77
CA PHE A 119 -10.06 -0.74 8.48
C PHE A 119 -10.06 -2.02 7.62
N ALA A 120 -10.87 -3.03 7.97
CA ALA A 120 -10.94 -4.28 7.20
C ALA A 120 -11.45 -4.04 5.76
N SER A 121 -12.50 -3.23 5.57
CA SER A 121 -12.98 -2.87 4.24
C SER A 121 -11.99 -1.97 3.49
N GLY A 122 -11.30 -1.07 4.18
CA GLY A 122 -10.25 -0.23 3.60
C GLY A 122 -9.07 -1.06 3.09
N ILE A 123 -8.64 -2.07 3.85
CA ILE A 123 -7.66 -3.06 3.40
C ILE A 123 -8.18 -3.79 2.16
N ALA A 124 -9.34 -4.44 2.23
CA ALA A 124 -9.88 -5.25 1.14
C ALA A 124 -10.20 -4.46 -0.16
N ALA A 125 -10.46 -3.16 -0.05
CA ALA A 125 -10.65 -2.27 -1.20
C ALA A 125 -9.37 -2.18 -2.06
N VAL A 126 -8.20 -2.04 -1.43
CA VAL A 126 -6.88 -1.97 -2.08
C VAL A 126 -6.14 -3.31 -2.14
N TYR A 127 -6.65 -4.34 -1.47
CA TYR A 127 -5.91 -5.60 -1.28
C TYR A 127 -5.69 -6.31 -2.63
N PRO A 128 -4.43 -6.49 -3.07
CA PRO A 128 -4.15 -6.78 -4.47
C PRO A 128 -4.83 -8.04 -5.00
N SER A 129 -4.81 -9.15 -4.25
CA SER A 129 -5.45 -10.41 -4.66
C SER A 129 -6.96 -10.26 -4.88
N PHE A 130 -7.65 -9.45 -4.09
CA PHE A 130 -9.09 -9.19 -4.26
C PHE A 130 -9.39 -8.23 -5.42
N ILE A 131 -8.38 -7.59 -6.01
CA ILE A 131 -8.50 -6.83 -7.26
C ILE A 131 -8.21 -7.77 -8.43
N SER A 132 -7.13 -8.55 -8.36
CA SER A 132 -6.63 -9.31 -9.49
C SER A 132 -7.47 -10.53 -9.88
N TYR A 133 -8.02 -11.28 -8.92
CA TYR A 133 -8.93 -12.39 -9.25
C TYR A 133 -10.27 -11.93 -9.85
N ALA A 134 -10.62 -10.64 -9.75
CA ALA A 134 -11.79 -10.09 -10.45
C ALA A 134 -11.54 -9.85 -11.95
N LEU A 135 -10.29 -10.02 -12.42
CA LEU A 135 -9.83 -9.81 -13.80
C LEU A 135 -9.56 -11.13 -14.54
N THR A 136 -10.05 -12.26 -14.01
CA THR A 136 -9.84 -13.60 -14.57
C THR A 136 -11.14 -14.38 -14.65
N THR A 137 -11.30 -15.27 -15.64
CA THR A 137 -12.47 -16.16 -15.74
C THR A 137 -12.35 -17.35 -14.78
N MET A 138 -12.20 -17.04 -13.49
CA MET A 138 -12.02 -17.97 -12.37
C MET A 138 -13.14 -17.85 -11.33
N ALA A 139 -13.45 -18.97 -10.65
CA ALA A 139 -14.48 -19.03 -9.61
C ALA A 139 -14.13 -18.29 -8.31
N GLU A 140 -12.93 -17.72 -8.20
CA GLU A 140 -12.37 -17.10 -7.00
C GLU A 140 -13.23 -15.95 -6.46
N THR A 141 -13.63 -14.99 -7.30
CA THR A 141 -14.36 -13.79 -6.84
C THR A 141 -15.73 -14.13 -6.27
N ILE A 142 -16.46 -15.05 -6.92
CA ILE A 142 -17.77 -15.49 -6.44
C ILE A 142 -17.65 -16.42 -5.24
N SER A 143 -16.64 -17.29 -5.18
CA SER A 143 -16.33 -18.11 -4.00
C SER A 143 -16.01 -17.25 -2.77
N LEU A 144 -15.26 -16.16 -2.96
CA LEU A 144 -14.88 -15.22 -1.92
C LEU A 144 -16.10 -14.47 -1.35
N LEU A 145 -17.03 -14.07 -2.22
CA LEU A 145 -18.32 -13.51 -1.81
C LEU A 145 -19.14 -14.53 -1.01
N VAL A 146 -19.21 -15.79 -1.46
CA VAL A 146 -19.93 -16.87 -0.76
C VAL A 146 -19.34 -17.16 0.63
N VAL A 147 -18.01 -17.14 0.79
CA VAL A 147 -17.36 -17.24 2.11
C VAL A 147 -17.77 -16.08 3.03
N LEU A 148 -17.91 -14.86 2.50
CA LEU A 148 -18.41 -13.74 3.29
C LEU A 148 -19.92 -13.81 3.57
N LEU A 149 -20.72 -14.43 2.71
CA LEU A 149 -22.11 -14.75 3.01
C LEU A 149 -22.22 -15.81 4.11
N LEU A 150 -21.35 -16.82 4.14
CA LEU A 150 -21.21 -17.76 5.25
C LEU A 150 -20.84 -17.05 6.55
N PHE A 151 -19.81 -16.19 6.53
CA PHE A 151 -19.42 -15.42 7.72
C PHE A 151 -20.53 -14.47 8.16
N ALA A 152 -21.28 -13.86 7.24
CA ALA A 152 -22.44 -13.02 7.54
C ALA A 152 -23.63 -13.83 8.09
N ALA A 153 -23.84 -15.07 7.65
CA ALA A 153 -24.81 -15.98 8.26
C ALA A 153 -24.43 -16.28 9.72
N LEU A 154 -23.16 -16.61 9.98
CA LEU A 154 -22.64 -16.99 11.30
C LEU A 154 -22.55 -15.83 12.31
N THR A 155 -22.26 -14.61 11.86
CA THR A 155 -21.95 -13.46 12.74
C THR A 155 -23.08 -12.45 12.94
N LEU A 156 -23.95 -12.24 11.96
CA LEU A 156 -25.04 -11.25 12.06
C LEU A 156 -26.14 -11.70 13.07
N PRO A 157 -26.86 -10.75 13.70
CA PRO A 157 -27.90 -11.06 14.68
C PRO A 157 -29.07 -11.83 14.04
N ARG A 158 -29.10 -13.15 14.23
CA ARG A 158 -30.12 -14.08 13.75
C ARG A 158 -30.31 -15.22 14.76
N SER A 159 -31.51 -15.81 14.80
CA SER A 159 -31.79 -17.01 15.58
C SER A 159 -30.90 -18.18 15.17
N GLU A 160 -30.56 -19.06 16.12
CA GLU A 160 -29.65 -20.20 15.88
C GLU A 160 -30.17 -21.14 14.77
N LEU A 161 -31.49 -21.28 14.63
CA LEU A 161 -32.14 -22.03 13.54
C LEU A 161 -31.77 -21.43 12.17
N LYS A 162 -32.06 -20.14 11.96
CA LYS A 162 -31.75 -19.44 10.70
C LYS A 162 -30.24 -19.36 10.46
N ARG A 163 -29.41 -19.28 11.51
CA ARG A 163 -27.94 -19.35 11.39
C ARG A 163 -27.48 -20.70 10.85
N SER A 164 -27.93 -21.81 11.45
CA SER A 164 -27.55 -23.16 11.02
C SER A 164 -27.95 -23.42 9.56
N ILE A 165 -29.18 -23.07 9.18
CA ILE A 165 -29.68 -23.24 7.81
C ILE A 165 -28.89 -22.38 6.81
N LEU A 166 -28.71 -21.08 7.09
CA LEU A 166 -27.99 -20.18 6.16
C LEU A 166 -26.49 -20.48 6.06
N ALA A 167 -25.85 -20.99 7.11
CA ALA A 167 -24.46 -21.42 7.05
C ALA A 167 -24.31 -22.70 6.20
N ALA A 168 -25.22 -23.67 6.37
CA ALA A 168 -25.27 -24.86 5.52
C ALA A 168 -25.54 -24.51 4.05
N ALA A 169 -26.53 -23.65 3.79
CA ALA A 169 -26.86 -23.18 2.45
C ALA A 169 -25.71 -22.42 1.76
N ALA A 170 -24.97 -21.58 2.50
CA ALA A 170 -23.80 -20.89 1.95
C ALA A 170 -22.66 -21.86 1.60
N ILE A 171 -22.44 -22.91 2.40
CA ILE A 171 -21.44 -23.95 2.09
C ILE A 171 -21.87 -24.79 0.89
N ALA A 172 -23.15 -25.17 0.81
CA ALA A 172 -23.68 -25.95 -0.30
C ALA A 172 -23.71 -25.16 -1.62
N ALA A 173 -24.09 -23.88 -1.59
CA ALA A 173 -23.94 -22.99 -2.75
C ALA A 173 -22.46 -22.82 -3.14
N GLY A 174 -21.57 -22.73 -2.14
CA GLY A 174 -20.12 -22.64 -2.35
C GLY A 174 -19.51 -23.87 -3.03
N TYR A 175 -19.99 -25.06 -2.65
CA TYR A 175 -19.60 -26.34 -3.24
C TYR A 175 -19.82 -26.39 -4.75
N LEU A 176 -20.95 -25.83 -5.24
CA LEU A 176 -21.27 -25.75 -6.67
C LEU A 176 -20.25 -24.92 -7.48
N PHE A 177 -19.58 -23.94 -6.85
CA PHE A 177 -18.49 -23.17 -7.49
C PHE A 177 -17.13 -23.86 -7.29
N LYS A 178 -16.87 -24.37 -6.07
CA LYS A 178 -15.63 -25.04 -5.69
C LYS A 178 -15.89 -26.03 -4.54
N PRO A 179 -15.73 -27.35 -4.73
CA PRO A 179 -15.92 -28.37 -3.69
C PRO A 179 -15.10 -28.15 -2.41
N ALA A 180 -13.94 -27.50 -2.52
CA ALA A 180 -13.11 -27.11 -1.38
C ALA A 180 -13.84 -26.22 -0.35
N LEU A 181 -14.95 -25.53 -0.69
CA LEU A 181 -15.72 -24.78 0.30
C LEU A 181 -16.42 -25.70 1.33
N LEU A 182 -16.58 -26.99 1.04
CA LEU A 182 -17.05 -27.98 2.02
C LEU A 182 -16.10 -28.08 3.23
N PHE A 183 -14.81 -27.73 3.07
CA PHE A 183 -13.85 -27.71 4.17
C PHE A 183 -14.10 -26.60 5.21
N PHE A 184 -14.97 -25.61 4.94
CA PHE A 184 -15.47 -24.70 5.98
C PHE A 184 -16.48 -25.38 6.94
N ALA A 185 -17.05 -26.55 6.57
CA ALA A 185 -18.14 -27.17 7.32
C ALA A 185 -17.78 -27.60 8.76
N PRO A 186 -16.62 -28.20 9.06
CA PRO A 186 -16.28 -28.56 10.45
C PRO A 186 -16.14 -27.33 11.36
N GLY A 187 -15.47 -26.27 10.88
CA GLY A 187 -15.36 -25.02 11.63
C GLY A 187 -16.68 -24.26 11.75
N ALA A 188 -17.57 -24.36 10.76
CA ALA A 188 -18.93 -23.82 10.83
C ALA A 188 -19.81 -24.60 11.83
N LEU A 189 -19.70 -25.94 11.86
CA LEU A 189 -20.36 -26.82 12.82
C LEU A 189 -19.94 -26.53 14.28
N LEU A 190 -18.67 -26.21 14.50
CA LEU A 190 -18.16 -25.73 15.80
C LEU A 190 -18.65 -24.33 16.16
N SER A 191 -19.12 -23.54 15.18
CA SER A 191 -19.55 -22.14 15.33
C SER A 191 -21.06 -21.95 15.53
N VAL A 192 -21.87 -23.01 15.41
CA VAL A 192 -23.34 -22.99 15.59
C VAL A 192 -23.78 -23.81 16.80
N LYS A 193 -24.83 -23.35 17.51
CA LYS A 193 -25.38 -24.12 18.64
C LYS A 193 -26.22 -25.31 18.17
N ARG A 194 -27.06 -25.12 17.15
CA ARG A 194 -27.95 -26.18 16.62
C ARG A 194 -27.22 -27.02 15.56
N ARG A 195 -26.29 -27.87 16.04
CA ARG A 195 -25.44 -28.75 15.21
C ARG A 195 -26.24 -29.70 14.32
N GLY A 196 -27.23 -30.42 14.88
CA GLY A 196 -28.08 -31.33 14.11
C GLY A 196 -28.83 -30.64 12.96
N VAL A 197 -29.40 -29.45 13.21
CA VAL A 197 -30.04 -28.63 12.16
C VAL A 197 -29.06 -28.27 11.05
N PHE A 198 -27.81 -27.89 11.38
CA PHE A 198 -26.79 -27.58 10.38
C PHE A 198 -26.44 -28.80 9.52
N LEU A 199 -26.24 -29.97 10.15
CA LEU A 199 -25.92 -31.21 9.44
C LEU A 199 -27.07 -31.68 8.53
N ILE A 200 -28.30 -31.68 9.03
CA ILE A 200 -29.50 -32.03 8.25
C ILE A 200 -29.67 -31.04 7.08
N SER A 201 -29.54 -29.73 7.33
CA SER A 201 -29.64 -28.72 6.26
C SER A 201 -28.56 -28.91 5.21
N LEU A 202 -27.31 -29.19 5.62
CA LEU A 202 -26.20 -29.38 4.71
C LEU A 202 -26.38 -30.65 3.86
N ALA A 203 -26.81 -31.75 4.48
CA ALA A 203 -27.12 -32.99 3.78
C ALA A 203 -28.27 -32.82 2.79
N VAL A 204 -29.40 -32.23 3.20
CA VAL A 204 -30.58 -32.03 2.34
C VAL A 204 -30.27 -31.11 1.15
N ILE A 205 -29.50 -30.03 1.35
CA ILE A 205 -29.18 -29.09 0.26
C ILE A 205 -28.09 -29.64 -0.67
N LEU A 206 -27.15 -30.47 -0.16
CA LEU A 206 -26.15 -31.14 -1.00
C LEU A 206 -26.67 -32.40 -1.69
N ALA A 207 -27.70 -33.07 -1.17
CA ALA A 207 -28.17 -34.36 -1.67
C ALA A 207 -28.45 -34.39 -3.20
N PRO A 208 -29.06 -33.37 -3.84
CA PRO A 208 -29.24 -33.37 -5.30
C PRO A 208 -27.91 -33.31 -6.06
N ALA A 209 -26.93 -32.54 -5.57
CA ALA A 209 -25.60 -32.44 -6.19
C ALA A 209 -24.80 -33.74 -5.98
N LEU A 210 -24.83 -34.31 -4.78
CA LEU A 210 -24.17 -35.59 -4.47
C LEU A 210 -24.81 -36.77 -5.20
N ALA A 211 -26.12 -36.75 -5.44
CA ALA A 211 -26.80 -37.76 -6.26
C ALA A 211 -26.43 -37.63 -7.74
N PHE A 212 -26.35 -36.39 -8.27
CA PHE A 212 -25.85 -36.14 -9.63
C PHE A 212 -24.39 -36.58 -9.79
N ASP A 213 -23.53 -36.28 -8.82
CA ASP A 213 -22.13 -36.74 -8.77
C ASP A 213 -22.00 -38.27 -8.67
N LEU A 214 -22.92 -38.94 -7.97
CA LEU A 214 -22.96 -40.41 -7.85
C LEU A 214 -23.35 -41.07 -9.18
N VAL A 215 -24.34 -40.50 -9.88
CA VAL A 215 -24.84 -41.01 -11.17
C VAL A 215 -23.87 -40.68 -12.32
N SER A 216 -23.19 -39.55 -12.29
CA SER A 216 -22.21 -39.15 -13.31
C SER A 216 -20.79 -39.66 -13.05
N GLY A 217 -20.42 -39.98 -11.80
CA GLY A 217 -19.14 -40.55 -11.39
C GLY A 217 -17.93 -39.59 -11.43
N THR A 218 -18.04 -38.45 -12.12
CA THR A 218 -16.92 -37.54 -12.44
C THR A 218 -16.35 -36.79 -11.24
N THR A 219 -17.19 -36.30 -10.33
CA THR A 219 -16.75 -35.37 -9.27
C THR A 219 -16.03 -36.11 -8.14
N ALA A 220 -16.52 -37.29 -7.75
CA ALA A 220 -15.83 -38.19 -6.82
C ALA A 220 -14.47 -38.63 -7.38
N LEU A 221 -14.42 -38.92 -8.68
CA LEU A 221 -13.20 -39.27 -9.40
C LEU A 221 -12.18 -38.11 -9.41
N ARG A 222 -12.61 -36.86 -9.65
CA ARG A 222 -11.73 -35.68 -9.57
C ARG A 222 -11.21 -35.42 -8.15
N GLY A 223 -12.04 -35.60 -7.12
CA GLY A 223 -11.60 -35.49 -5.72
C GLY A 223 -10.54 -36.55 -5.37
N ALA A 224 -10.77 -37.80 -5.79
CA ALA A 224 -9.86 -38.91 -5.59
C ALA A 224 -8.51 -38.72 -6.33
N ARG A 225 -8.55 -38.31 -7.61
CA ARG A 225 -7.36 -37.92 -8.38
C ARG A 225 -6.61 -36.77 -7.74
N GLY A 226 -7.34 -35.76 -7.26
CA GLY A 226 -6.79 -34.64 -6.50
C GLY A 226 -5.98 -35.12 -5.32
N LEU A 227 -6.53 -36.00 -4.48
CA LEU A 227 -5.85 -36.57 -3.32
C LEU A 227 -4.62 -37.40 -3.68
N TYR A 228 -4.67 -38.18 -4.77
CA TYR A 228 -3.53 -38.96 -5.25
C TYR A 228 -2.38 -38.08 -5.77
N ARG A 229 -2.68 -37.14 -6.69
CA ARG A 229 -1.73 -36.12 -7.19
C ARG A 229 -1.17 -35.24 -6.06
N THR A 230 -1.92 -35.08 -4.96
CA THR A 230 -1.53 -34.31 -3.77
C THR A 230 -0.44 -34.97 -2.93
N TYR A 231 -0.20 -36.29 -3.10
CA TYR A 231 0.77 -37.05 -2.32
C TYR A 231 1.78 -37.87 -3.13
N ASN A 232 1.53 -38.23 -4.39
CA ASN A 232 2.55 -38.88 -5.21
C ASN A 232 3.51 -37.84 -5.86
N PRO A 233 4.77 -37.70 -5.39
CA PRO A 233 5.69 -36.70 -5.91
C PRO A 233 6.16 -36.98 -7.35
N ALA A 234 5.97 -38.20 -7.89
CA ALA A 234 6.21 -38.45 -9.31
C ALA A 234 5.27 -37.65 -10.24
N THR A 235 4.19 -37.08 -9.69
CA THR A 235 3.23 -36.23 -10.41
C THR A 235 3.45 -34.72 -10.20
N HIS A 236 4.53 -34.32 -9.50
CA HIS A 236 4.84 -32.91 -9.24
C HIS A 236 5.74 -32.29 -10.33
N GLY A 237 5.14 -31.61 -11.30
CA GLY A 237 5.82 -30.61 -12.14
C GLY A 237 5.67 -30.81 -13.65
N THR A 238 5.27 -32.00 -14.09
CA THR A 238 5.08 -32.35 -15.50
C THR A 238 3.86 -33.26 -15.63
N ASP A 239 2.80 -32.81 -16.30
CA ASP A 239 1.64 -33.69 -16.58
C ASP A 239 2.04 -34.87 -17.50
N ALA A 240 3.09 -34.71 -18.33
CA ALA A 240 3.68 -35.76 -19.16
C ALA A 240 4.16 -37.00 -18.38
N LEU A 241 4.60 -36.88 -17.11
CA LEU A 241 5.04 -38.03 -16.31
C LEU A 241 3.88 -38.84 -15.71
N MET A 242 2.62 -38.46 -15.94
CA MET A 242 1.49 -39.31 -15.57
C MET A 242 1.18 -40.37 -16.62
N GLU A 243 1.31 -40.07 -17.91
CA GLU A 243 0.86 -40.95 -18.99
C GLU A 243 1.58 -42.31 -19.00
N ASP A 244 2.85 -42.34 -18.59
CA ASP A 244 3.68 -43.56 -18.43
C ASP A 244 3.34 -44.41 -17.19
N THR A 245 2.27 -44.11 -16.44
CA THR A 245 1.89 -44.87 -15.23
C THR A 245 0.43 -45.30 -15.26
N GLU A 246 0.13 -46.51 -14.80
CA GLU A 246 -1.27 -47.01 -14.72
C GLU A 246 -2.19 -46.04 -13.97
N LEU A 247 -1.69 -45.44 -12.89
CA LEU A 247 -2.41 -44.48 -12.05
C LEU A 247 -2.46 -43.05 -12.62
N GLY A 248 -1.85 -42.78 -13.77
CA GLY A 248 -2.03 -41.53 -14.51
C GLY A 248 -3.17 -41.54 -15.52
N ARG A 249 -3.65 -42.72 -15.93
CA ARG A 249 -4.80 -42.90 -16.84
C ARG A 249 -6.02 -42.10 -16.35
N THR A 250 -6.85 -41.65 -17.30
CA THR A 250 -8.02 -40.79 -17.02
C THR A 250 -9.35 -41.54 -16.87
N ASP A 251 -9.32 -42.88 -16.80
CA ASP A 251 -10.50 -43.77 -16.76
C ASP A 251 -10.68 -44.60 -15.46
N LEU A 252 -9.65 -44.76 -14.63
CA LEU A 252 -9.72 -45.64 -13.44
C LEU A 252 -10.83 -45.24 -12.43
N PRO A 253 -11.39 -46.19 -11.65
CA PRO A 253 -12.33 -45.90 -10.57
C PRO A 253 -11.75 -44.99 -9.46
N ALA A 254 -12.62 -44.16 -8.86
CA ALA A 254 -12.25 -43.25 -7.77
C ALA A 254 -11.60 -43.98 -6.56
N GLY A 255 -12.05 -45.19 -6.24
CA GLY A 255 -11.49 -46.01 -5.16
C GLY A 255 -10.00 -46.35 -5.37
N THR A 256 -9.56 -46.51 -6.62
CA THR A 256 -8.17 -46.88 -6.96
C THR A 256 -7.19 -45.76 -6.60
N TYR A 257 -7.54 -44.51 -6.87
CA TYR A 257 -6.73 -43.34 -6.46
C TYR A 257 -6.71 -43.15 -4.94
N ILE A 258 -7.85 -43.38 -4.26
CA ILE A 258 -7.93 -43.29 -2.80
C ILE A 258 -7.04 -44.37 -2.16
N GLY A 259 -7.11 -45.61 -2.66
CA GLY A 259 -6.22 -46.70 -2.25
C GLY A 259 -4.75 -46.36 -2.46
N GLY A 260 -4.37 -45.94 -3.67
CA GLY A 260 -3.00 -45.53 -3.99
C GLY A 260 -2.49 -44.36 -3.15
N ALA A 261 -3.34 -43.39 -2.81
CA ALA A 261 -2.99 -42.29 -1.92
C ALA A 261 -2.77 -42.77 -0.48
N ILE A 262 -3.68 -43.60 0.06
CA ILE A 262 -3.57 -44.19 1.41
C ILE A 262 -2.30 -45.05 1.53
N ASP A 263 -2.00 -45.84 0.51
CA ASP A 263 -0.79 -46.69 0.50
C ASP A 263 0.49 -45.88 0.33
N PHE A 264 0.49 -44.78 -0.43
CA PHE A 264 1.61 -43.84 -0.43
C PHE A 264 1.83 -43.27 0.98
N LEU A 265 0.78 -42.76 1.64
CA LEU A 265 0.82 -42.17 2.97
C LEU A 265 1.34 -43.18 4.02
N ARG A 266 0.90 -44.44 3.95
CA ARG A 266 1.37 -45.55 4.81
C ARG A 266 2.87 -45.82 4.64
N ARG A 267 3.34 -45.89 3.39
CA ARG A 267 4.73 -46.26 3.04
C ARG A 267 5.73 -45.09 3.16
N ASN A 268 5.28 -43.84 3.00
CA ASN A 268 6.15 -42.65 2.89
C ASN A 268 5.86 -41.60 3.99
N LYS A 269 5.87 -42.02 5.27
CA LYS A 269 5.51 -41.16 6.42
C LYS A 269 6.31 -39.85 6.49
N MET A 270 7.63 -39.88 6.29
CA MET A 270 8.47 -38.67 6.32
C MET A 270 8.13 -37.72 5.15
N LYS A 271 8.15 -38.20 3.90
CA LYS A 271 7.77 -37.40 2.72
C LYS A 271 6.36 -36.82 2.85
N THR A 272 5.45 -37.52 3.51
CA THR A 272 4.09 -37.01 3.83
C THR A 272 4.15 -35.78 4.73
N VAL A 273 4.98 -35.79 5.78
CA VAL A 273 5.23 -34.63 6.65
C VAL A 273 5.90 -33.51 5.85
N ASP A 274 6.86 -33.81 4.98
CA ASP A 274 7.55 -32.81 4.14
C ASP A 274 6.59 -32.15 3.12
N ILE A 275 5.67 -32.93 2.54
CA ILE A 275 4.59 -32.47 1.66
C ILE A 275 3.58 -31.59 2.44
N ILE A 276 3.22 -31.95 3.67
CA ILE A 276 2.34 -31.13 4.52
C ILE A 276 3.05 -29.83 4.94
N TYR A 277 4.33 -29.90 5.32
CA TYR A 277 5.14 -28.77 5.72
C TYR A 277 5.38 -27.79 4.57
N SER A 278 5.73 -28.26 3.37
CA SER A 278 5.91 -27.41 2.19
C SER A 278 4.62 -26.70 1.76
N LYS A 279 3.46 -27.38 1.80
CA LYS A 279 2.15 -26.71 1.60
C LYS A 279 1.85 -25.68 2.69
N ALA A 280 2.12 -25.99 3.95
CA ALA A 280 1.95 -25.05 5.07
C ALA A 280 2.90 -23.84 4.93
N ALA A 281 4.11 -24.05 4.43
CA ALA A 281 5.02 -22.97 4.05
C ALA A 281 4.42 -22.13 2.91
N ILE A 282 3.87 -22.72 1.84
CA ILE A 282 3.19 -21.98 0.76
C ILE A 282 1.98 -21.18 1.29
N ALA A 283 1.23 -21.69 2.27
CA ALA A 283 0.16 -20.95 2.94
C ALA A 283 0.66 -19.68 3.66
N ILE A 284 1.92 -19.65 4.10
CA ILE A 284 2.54 -18.50 4.79
C ILE A 284 3.41 -17.67 3.81
N SER A 285 3.81 -18.23 2.67
CA SER A 285 4.85 -17.67 1.80
C SER A 285 4.36 -16.60 0.81
N ARG A 286 5.36 -16.10 0.08
CA ARG A 286 5.29 -15.15 -1.04
C ARG A 286 4.61 -15.71 -2.31
N GLY A 287 3.97 -16.88 -2.27
CA GLY A 287 3.35 -17.48 -3.46
C GLY A 287 2.28 -16.59 -4.10
N SER A 288 2.55 -16.11 -5.31
CA SER A 288 1.54 -15.67 -6.27
C SER A 288 1.31 -16.80 -7.28
N ASP A 289 0.09 -16.89 -7.83
CA ASP A 289 -0.25 -17.94 -8.79
C ASP A 289 0.13 -17.47 -10.21
N ARG A 290 1.33 -17.85 -10.66
CA ARG A 290 1.96 -17.36 -11.92
C ARG A 290 1.05 -17.46 -13.16
N LEU A 291 0.20 -18.48 -13.20
CA LEU A 291 -0.76 -18.74 -14.28
C LEU A 291 -1.89 -17.69 -14.39
N VAL A 292 -2.12 -16.87 -13.36
CA VAL A 292 -3.36 -16.08 -13.24
C VAL A 292 -3.17 -14.63 -13.70
N LEU A 293 -1.98 -14.05 -13.54
CA LEU A 293 -1.74 -12.60 -13.74
C LEU A 293 -0.81 -12.30 -14.92
N GLU A 294 -0.15 -13.31 -15.48
CA GLU A 294 0.75 -13.14 -16.64
C GLU A 294 -0.01 -12.66 -17.88
N PRO A 295 -1.23 -13.16 -18.18
CA PRO A 295 -2.04 -12.59 -19.27
C PRO A 295 -2.53 -11.17 -18.93
N VAL A 296 -3.00 -10.95 -17.71
CA VAL A 296 -3.69 -9.72 -17.28
C VAL A 296 -2.75 -8.52 -17.14
N VAL A 297 -1.49 -8.75 -16.77
CA VAL A 297 -0.50 -7.73 -16.38
C VAL A 297 0.79 -7.80 -17.22
N GLY A 298 0.93 -8.87 -18.03
CA GLY A 298 2.15 -9.17 -18.78
C GLY A 298 3.23 -9.85 -17.93
N LYS A 299 4.33 -10.24 -18.58
CA LYS A 299 5.55 -10.83 -17.99
C LYS A 299 6.41 -9.82 -17.18
N ARG A 300 5.78 -8.90 -16.44
CA ARG A 300 6.48 -7.83 -15.69
C ARG A 300 6.49 -8.13 -14.18
N ASP A 301 7.56 -8.78 -13.71
CA ASP A 301 7.76 -9.22 -12.31
C ASP A 301 7.53 -8.12 -11.25
N ASN A 302 7.75 -6.85 -11.57
CA ASN A 302 7.50 -5.73 -10.66
C ASN A 302 6.05 -5.64 -10.14
N VAL A 303 5.04 -6.06 -10.92
CA VAL A 303 3.64 -6.06 -10.45
C VAL A 303 3.30 -7.38 -9.75
N TRP A 304 3.94 -8.49 -10.13
CA TRP A 304 3.89 -9.72 -9.36
C TRP A 304 4.34 -9.50 -7.92
N MET A 305 5.40 -8.71 -7.71
CA MET A 305 5.85 -8.35 -6.37
C MET A 305 4.83 -7.50 -5.59
N LEU A 306 4.14 -6.54 -6.22
CA LEU A 306 3.06 -5.74 -5.58
C LEU A 306 1.99 -6.64 -4.95
N LEU A 307 1.59 -7.68 -5.68
CA LEU A 307 0.58 -8.64 -5.26
C LEU A 307 1.05 -9.57 -4.13
N VAL A 308 2.34 -9.89 -4.11
CA VAL A 308 2.97 -10.82 -3.17
C VAL A 308 3.19 -10.20 -1.79
N TYR A 309 3.78 -9.00 -1.71
CA TYR A 309 4.22 -8.44 -0.44
C TYR A 309 3.09 -7.82 0.41
N GLY A 310 1.91 -7.55 -0.20
CA GLY A 310 0.74 -7.06 0.53
C GLY A 310 0.18 -8.04 1.57
N TYR A 311 0.31 -9.36 1.34
CA TYR A 311 -0.25 -10.38 2.25
C TYR A 311 0.46 -10.44 3.60
N VAL A 312 1.79 -10.44 3.64
CA VAL A 312 2.55 -10.76 4.87
C VAL A 312 2.26 -9.79 6.04
N PRO A 313 2.20 -8.45 5.86
CA PRO A 313 1.79 -7.54 6.92
C PRO A 313 0.35 -7.76 7.41
N ILE A 314 -0.57 -8.11 6.50
CA ILE A 314 -1.97 -8.41 6.82
C ILE A 314 -2.07 -9.73 7.58
N ALA A 315 -1.30 -10.75 7.21
CA ALA A 315 -1.22 -12.02 7.91
C ALA A 315 -0.68 -11.84 9.34
N ILE A 316 0.39 -11.05 9.53
CA ILE A 316 0.96 -10.75 10.86
C ILE A 316 -0.06 -9.98 11.72
N LEU A 317 -0.67 -8.91 11.20
CA LEU A 317 -1.71 -8.15 11.92
C LEU A 317 -2.97 -9.00 12.19
N GLY A 318 -3.27 -9.95 11.31
CA GLY A 318 -4.35 -10.92 11.43
C GLY A 318 -4.10 -11.97 12.51
N LEU A 319 -2.88 -12.52 12.60
CA LEU A 319 -2.48 -13.45 13.67
C LEU A 319 -2.47 -12.75 15.03
N ILE A 320 -1.92 -11.53 15.11
CA ILE A 320 -1.97 -10.69 16.32
C ILE A 320 -3.43 -10.43 16.74
N GLY A 321 -4.31 -10.13 15.77
CA GLY A 321 -5.73 -9.90 16.04
C GLY A 321 -6.48 -11.15 16.48
N MET A 322 -6.17 -12.28 15.84
CA MET A 322 -6.74 -13.59 16.17
C MET A 322 -6.38 -14.01 17.60
N ALA A 323 -5.11 -13.90 17.99
CA ALA A 323 -4.65 -14.20 19.34
C ALA A 323 -5.23 -13.22 20.39
N ARG A 324 -5.27 -11.92 20.08
CA ARG A 324 -5.68 -10.88 21.03
C ARG A 324 -7.20 -10.78 21.24
N PHE A 325 -8.00 -11.21 20.27
CA PHE A 325 -9.47 -11.03 20.29
C PHE A 325 -10.23 -12.35 20.10
N PHE A 326 -9.72 -13.46 20.66
CA PHE A 326 -10.26 -14.81 20.45
C PHE A 326 -11.59 -15.12 21.20
N ASP A 327 -12.59 -14.23 21.06
CA ASP A 327 -13.89 -14.32 21.71
C ASP A 327 -14.90 -15.22 20.97
N SER A 328 -16.09 -15.39 21.55
CA SER A 328 -17.17 -16.25 21.02
C SER A 328 -17.87 -15.71 19.75
N LYS A 329 -17.49 -14.52 19.28
CA LYS A 329 -17.91 -13.97 17.98
C LYS A 329 -16.85 -14.21 16.92
N THR A 330 -15.60 -13.90 17.25
CA THR A 330 -14.43 -13.99 16.37
C THR A 330 -14.14 -15.44 15.99
N ARG A 331 -14.34 -16.39 16.94
CA ARG A 331 -14.32 -17.85 16.66
C ARG A 331 -15.24 -18.27 15.51
N ARG A 332 -16.36 -17.56 15.26
CA ARG A 332 -17.30 -17.89 14.16
C ARG A 332 -16.80 -17.53 12.76
N VAL A 333 -15.71 -16.78 12.68
CA VAL A 333 -14.98 -16.46 11.44
C VAL A 333 -13.70 -17.30 11.39
N VAL A 334 -13.01 -17.41 12.53
CA VAL A 334 -11.71 -18.08 12.62
C VAL A 334 -11.82 -19.61 12.53
N PHE A 335 -12.75 -20.27 13.21
CA PHE A 335 -12.87 -21.74 13.12
C PHE A 335 -13.17 -22.23 11.70
N PRO A 336 -14.14 -21.66 10.94
CA PRO A 336 -14.35 -22.03 9.54
C PRO A 336 -13.10 -21.81 8.66
N ALA A 337 -12.40 -20.68 8.83
CA ALA A 337 -11.20 -20.37 8.04
C ALA A 337 -10.02 -21.30 8.37
N LEU A 338 -9.84 -21.68 9.63
CA LEU A 338 -8.82 -22.65 10.05
C LEU A 338 -9.16 -24.07 9.61
N SER A 339 -10.43 -24.51 9.68
CA SER A 339 -10.81 -25.83 9.18
C SER A 339 -10.62 -25.92 7.67
N TYR A 340 -10.99 -24.87 6.94
CA TYR A 340 -10.70 -24.77 5.52
C TYR A 340 -9.20 -24.87 5.23
N LEU A 341 -8.37 -24.02 5.85
CA LEU A 341 -6.93 -23.98 5.56
C LEU A 341 -6.24 -25.31 5.89
N ALA A 342 -6.56 -25.92 7.03
CA ALA A 342 -6.00 -27.21 7.43
C ALA A 342 -6.38 -28.33 6.45
N LEU A 343 -7.65 -28.40 6.02
CA LEU A 343 -8.11 -29.43 5.10
C LEU A 343 -7.61 -29.21 3.67
N VAL A 344 -7.42 -27.97 3.19
CA VAL A 344 -6.75 -27.74 1.90
C VAL A 344 -5.29 -28.22 1.96
N ILE A 345 -4.55 -27.95 3.03
CA ILE A 345 -3.17 -28.44 3.22
C ILE A 345 -3.15 -29.98 3.24
N LEU A 346 -4.10 -30.61 3.93
CA LEU A 346 -4.16 -32.08 4.06
C LEU A 346 -4.67 -32.81 2.80
N PHE A 347 -5.60 -32.24 2.03
CA PHE A 347 -6.34 -32.96 0.99
C PHE A 347 -6.29 -32.35 -0.42
N SER A 348 -5.55 -31.26 -0.63
CA SER A 348 -5.48 -30.58 -1.93
C SER A 348 -4.05 -30.25 -2.39
N ILE A 349 -3.89 -30.13 -3.71
CA ILE A 349 -2.71 -29.55 -4.36
C ILE A 349 -2.70 -28.06 -4.01
N PHE A 350 -1.84 -27.65 -3.08
CA PHE A 350 -1.87 -26.30 -2.51
C PHE A 350 -1.29 -25.26 -3.49
N LYS A 351 -2.07 -24.85 -4.48
CA LYS A 351 -1.83 -23.61 -5.24
C LYS A 351 -2.15 -22.38 -4.37
N PRO A 352 -1.41 -21.25 -4.48
CA PRO A 352 -1.65 -20.06 -3.66
C PRO A 352 -3.08 -19.52 -3.71
N ARG A 353 -3.77 -19.68 -4.85
CA ARG A 353 -5.18 -19.29 -5.02
C ARG A 353 -6.16 -19.91 -4.03
N TYR A 354 -5.85 -21.07 -3.44
CA TYR A 354 -6.69 -21.64 -2.39
C TYR A 354 -6.61 -20.87 -1.08
N ARG A 355 -5.48 -20.22 -0.76
CA ARG A 355 -5.32 -19.41 0.46
C ARG A 355 -6.32 -18.26 0.50
N LEU A 356 -6.63 -17.67 -0.67
CA LEU A 356 -7.53 -16.52 -0.87
C LEU A 356 -8.83 -16.59 -0.06
N LEU A 357 -9.42 -17.78 0.07
CA LEU A 357 -10.70 -17.97 0.77
C LEU A 357 -10.58 -17.90 2.31
N ALA A 358 -9.38 -18.11 2.87
CA ALA A 358 -9.11 -17.89 4.30
C ALA A 358 -8.72 -16.43 4.60
N GLU A 359 -8.19 -15.70 3.62
CA GLU A 359 -7.67 -14.32 3.79
C GLU A 359 -8.69 -13.31 4.36
N PRO A 360 -10.01 -13.37 4.08
CA PRO A 360 -10.99 -12.51 4.75
C PRO A 360 -10.96 -12.60 6.28
N ALA A 361 -10.69 -13.77 6.86
CA ALA A 361 -10.56 -13.93 8.31
C ALA A 361 -9.32 -13.21 8.85
N ALA A 362 -8.20 -13.27 8.13
CA ALA A 362 -6.99 -12.52 8.46
C ALA A 362 -7.23 -10.99 8.36
N ILE A 363 -7.92 -10.52 7.32
CA ILE A 363 -8.25 -9.10 7.13
C ILE A 363 -9.20 -8.58 8.22
N ILE A 364 -10.21 -9.37 8.62
CA ILE A 364 -11.11 -9.06 9.76
C ILE A 364 -10.27 -8.85 11.03
N CYS A 365 -9.40 -9.80 11.37
CA CYS A 365 -8.53 -9.72 12.55
C CYS A 365 -7.51 -8.57 12.46
N ALA A 366 -6.95 -8.29 11.28
CA ALA A 366 -6.05 -7.17 11.06
C ALA A 366 -6.76 -5.82 11.27
N GLY A 367 -8.00 -5.68 10.77
CA GLY A 367 -8.85 -4.51 11.03
C GLY A 367 -9.16 -4.33 12.52
N MET A 368 -9.33 -5.43 13.27
CA MET A 368 -9.49 -5.39 14.74
C MET A 368 -8.20 -4.92 15.44
N THR A 369 -7.03 -5.43 15.04
CA THR A 369 -5.72 -4.98 15.53
C THR A 369 -5.53 -3.47 15.31
N LEU A 370 -5.76 -2.97 14.09
CA LEU A 370 -5.64 -1.54 13.77
C LEU A 370 -6.66 -0.66 14.52
N ALA A 371 -7.87 -1.17 14.74
CA ALA A 371 -8.88 -0.46 15.54
C ALA A 371 -8.59 -0.43 17.05
N ALA A 372 -7.80 -1.38 17.56
CA ALA A 372 -7.38 -1.44 18.95
C ALA A 372 -6.18 -0.55 19.29
N ILE A 373 -5.43 -0.08 18.28
CA ILE A 373 -4.41 0.96 18.45
C ILE A 373 -5.10 2.21 19.01
N ARG A 374 -4.74 2.59 20.24
CA ARG A 374 -5.42 3.58 21.09
C ARG A 374 -5.13 5.04 20.69
N VAL A 375 -5.26 5.35 19.40
CA VAL A 375 -5.10 6.71 18.85
C VAL A 375 -5.80 7.73 19.75
N PRO A 376 -5.06 8.64 20.43
CA PRO A 376 -5.64 9.53 21.42
C PRO A 376 -6.67 10.44 20.74
N ARG A 377 -7.88 10.44 21.31
CA ARG A 377 -9.05 11.11 20.75
C ARG A 377 -8.72 12.60 20.53
N PRO A 378 -8.71 13.11 19.28
CA PRO A 378 -8.52 14.54 19.07
C PRO A 378 -9.67 15.30 19.74
N ARG A 379 -9.35 16.29 20.58
CA ARG A 379 -10.34 17.20 21.20
C ARG A 379 -10.96 18.11 20.13
N LEU A 380 -11.91 17.58 19.37
CA LEU A 380 -12.65 18.26 18.29
C LEU A 380 -13.75 19.19 18.84
N SER A 381 -13.44 19.97 19.88
CA SER A 381 -14.36 20.90 20.54
C SER A 381 -14.90 22.01 19.62
N TRP A 382 -14.14 22.38 18.58
CA TRP A 382 -14.53 23.40 17.61
C TRP A 382 -15.67 22.97 16.68
N LEU A 383 -15.82 21.68 16.37
CA LEU A 383 -16.98 21.20 15.59
C LEU A 383 -18.28 21.29 16.38
N SER A 384 -18.24 21.17 17.70
CA SER A 384 -19.41 21.45 18.55
C SER A 384 -19.75 22.93 18.72
N ARG A 385 -18.89 23.86 18.25
CA ARG A 385 -19.22 25.29 18.16
C ARG A 385 -19.89 25.63 16.81
N LEU A 386 -19.46 25.01 15.71
CA LEU A 386 -20.05 25.18 14.37
C LEU A 386 -21.43 24.50 14.18
N VAL A 387 -21.91 23.75 15.17
CA VAL A 387 -23.23 23.08 15.15
C VAL A 387 -24.03 23.41 16.43
N ALA A 388 -23.65 24.49 17.12
CA ALA A 388 -24.57 25.22 17.99
C ALA A 388 -25.47 26.10 17.09
N PRO A 389 -26.76 26.26 17.39
CA PRO A 389 -27.51 27.40 16.86
C PRO A 389 -26.88 28.71 17.37
N PRO A 390 -27.12 29.86 16.73
CA PRO A 390 -26.97 31.13 17.45
C PRO A 390 -27.87 31.08 18.69
N GLU A 391 -27.31 31.35 19.86
CA GLU A 391 -28.12 31.55 21.06
C GLU A 391 -28.88 32.87 20.88
N ILE A 392 -30.20 32.84 20.99
CA ILE A 392 -31.02 34.06 20.97
C ILE A 392 -30.63 34.89 22.19
N GLU A 393 -30.29 36.17 21.98
CA GLU A 393 -29.91 37.11 23.04
C GLU A 393 -31.13 37.53 23.89
N ALA A 394 -31.66 36.57 24.64
CA ALA A 394 -32.64 36.81 25.69
C ALA A 394 -31.96 37.54 26.87
N ALA A 395 -31.92 38.87 26.76
CA ALA A 395 -31.69 39.87 27.80
C ALA A 395 -30.96 39.38 29.07
N ARG A 396 -29.62 39.49 29.09
CA ARG A 396 -28.87 39.39 30.35
C ARG A 396 -28.87 40.74 31.06
N LEU A 397 -29.49 40.76 32.24
CA LEU A 397 -29.34 41.85 33.22
C LEU A 397 -27.86 42.01 33.62
N PRO A 398 -27.38 43.23 33.90
CA PRO A 398 -26.04 43.47 34.41
C PRO A 398 -25.94 43.01 35.88
N ALA A 399 -25.20 41.95 36.14
CA ALA A 399 -24.95 41.45 37.50
C ALA A 399 -23.56 40.83 37.62
N ALA A 400 -22.80 41.31 38.61
CA ALA A 400 -21.53 40.81 39.13
C ALA A 400 -20.38 40.57 38.13
N GLU A 401 -19.31 41.35 38.27
CA GLU A 401 -17.98 40.94 37.85
C GLU A 401 -17.52 39.75 38.70
N SER A 402 -17.18 38.63 38.05
CA SER A 402 -16.49 37.51 38.72
C SER A 402 -15.54 36.81 37.73
N ASP A 403 -14.24 36.95 37.98
CA ASP A 403 -13.10 36.27 37.37
C ASP A 403 -13.28 35.63 35.99
N SER A 404 -12.77 36.33 34.98
CA SER A 404 -12.69 35.82 33.61
C SER A 404 -11.92 34.48 33.54
N PRO A 405 -12.51 33.39 33.02
CA PRO A 405 -11.79 32.14 32.81
C PRO A 405 -10.83 32.33 31.63
N SER A 406 -9.58 32.67 31.95
CA SER A 406 -8.55 33.07 30.98
C SER A 406 -8.59 32.24 29.69
N ALA A 407 -8.70 32.94 28.55
CA ALA A 407 -8.79 32.32 27.24
C ALA A 407 -7.48 31.56 26.94
N GLY A 408 -7.47 30.26 27.24
CA GLY A 408 -6.28 29.42 27.27
C GLY A 408 -5.62 29.28 25.90
N THR A 409 -4.79 30.27 25.54
CA THR A 409 -3.94 30.28 24.36
C THR A 409 -3.07 29.03 24.37
N THR A 410 -3.39 28.07 23.50
CA THR A 410 -2.72 26.77 23.49
C THR A 410 -1.29 26.94 22.99
N ARG A 411 -0.36 27.25 23.91
CA ARG A 411 1.07 27.43 23.64
C ARG A 411 1.55 26.32 22.68
N PRO A 412 2.24 26.66 21.58
CA PRO A 412 2.57 25.71 20.53
C PRO A 412 3.41 24.56 21.10
N GLN A 413 2.80 23.38 21.20
CA GLN A 413 3.39 22.21 21.83
C GLN A 413 4.66 21.79 21.07
N GLY A 414 5.78 21.78 21.78
CA GLY A 414 7.08 21.41 21.21
C GLY A 414 7.09 20.02 20.60
N MET A 415 7.93 19.81 19.59
CA MET A 415 7.96 18.58 18.79
C MET A 415 8.06 17.28 19.62
N ARG A 416 8.78 17.27 20.75
CA ARG A 416 8.82 16.13 21.69
C ARG A 416 7.47 15.85 22.36
N ALA A 417 6.75 16.89 22.81
CA ALA A 417 5.40 16.76 23.35
C ALA A 417 4.41 16.33 22.25
N ARG A 418 4.60 16.82 21.01
CA ARG A 418 3.79 16.44 19.86
C ARG A 418 3.96 14.96 19.49
N LEU A 419 5.20 14.48 19.42
CA LEU A 419 5.55 13.08 19.18
C LEU A 419 4.96 12.15 20.26
N ARG A 420 4.98 12.54 21.53
CA ARG A 420 4.28 11.82 22.61
C ARG A 420 2.74 11.86 22.46
N SER A 421 2.16 12.98 22.06
CA SER A 421 0.70 13.15 21.94
C SER A 421 0.07 12.51 20.71
N ASP A 422 0.86 12.31 19.65
CA ASP A 422 0.40 11.80 18.35
C ASP A 422 1.17 10.52 17.93
N TRP A 423 1.76 9.79 18.90
CA TRP A 423 2.66 8.64 18.68
C TRP A 423 2.11 7.58 17.72
N ASP A 424 0.84 7.16 17.87
CA ASP A 424 0.23 6.17 16.97
C ASP A 424 0.19 6.64 15.51
N VAL A 425 0.10 7.95 15.27
CA VAL A 425 0.09 8.54 13.92
C VAL A 425 1.52 8.65 13.39
N ALA A 426 2.48 9.01 14.23
CA ALA A 426 3.91 8.96 13.89
C ALA A 426 4.32 7.53 13.49
N CYS A 427 3.95 6.52 14.27
CA CYS A 427 4.17 5.11 13.95
C CYS A 427 3.43 4.67 12.68
N LEU A 428 2.17 5.09 12.47
CA LEU A 428 1.43 4.74 11.25
C LEU A 428 2.06 5.35 9.99
N VAL A 429 2.47 6.62 10.05
CA VAL A 429 3.13 7.32 8.93
C VAL A 429 4.50 6.70 8.66
N LEU A 430 5.31 6.44 9.71
CA LEU A 430 6.60 5.78 9.58
C LEU A 430 6.46 4.36 9.01
N PHE A 431 5.52 3.56 9.52
CA PHE A 431 5.28 2.20 9.05
C PHE A 431 4.77 2.16 7.61
N ALA A 432 3.85 3.04 7.22
CA ALA A 432 3.39 3.14 5.84
C ALA A 432 4.52 3.58 4.88
N ALA A 433 5.29 4.60 5.27
CA ALA A 433 6.42 5.08 4.49
C ALA A 433 7.55 4.04 4.36
N MET A 434 7.81 3.27 5.44
CA MET A 434 8.79 2.19 5.47
C MET A 434 8.32 0.98 4.66
N ALA A 435 7.07 0.54 4.83
CA ALA A 435 6.51 -0.60 4.09
C ALA A 435 6.51 -0.34 2.59
N LEU A 436 6.13 0.87 2.14
CA LEU A 436 6.20 1.26 0.73
C LEU A 436 7.66 1.32 0.22
N ARG A 437 8.61 1.84 1.01
CA ARG A 437 10.00 1.98 0.55
C ARG A 437 10.76 0.66 0.53
N ILE A 438 10.61 -0.16 1.56
CA ILE A 438 11.12 -1.54 1.58
C ILE A 438 10.46 -2.37 0.47
N TYR A 439 9.15 -2.19 0.23
CA TYR A 439 8.47 -2.81 -0.91
C TYR A 439 9.19 -2.47 -2.23
N PHE A 440 9.38 -1.19 -2.54
CA PHE A 440 10.04 -0.78 -3.78
C PHE A 440 11.52 -1.19 -3.83
N ALA A 441 12.23 -1.19 -2.69
CA ALA A 441 13.63 -1.62 -2.61
C ALA A 441 13.84 -3.12 -2.90
N PHE A 442 12.83 -3.96 -2.63
CA PHE A 442 12.84 -5.36 -3.04
C PHE A 442 12.20 -5.60 -4.42
N ALA A 443 11.45 -4.64 -4.96
CA ALA A 443 10.77 -4.73 -6.25
C ALA A 443 11.48 -3.98 -7.40
N ALA A 444 12.74 -3.58 -7.19
CA ALA A 444 13.63 -3.09 -8.22
C ALA A 444 14.68 -4.15 -8.52
N ASP A 445 14.51 -4.91 -9.61
CA ASP A 445 15.42 -6.00 -9.99
C ASP A 445 16.82 -5.51 -10.41
N ALA A 446 16.98 -4.21 -10.71
CA ALA A 446 18.28 -3.55 -10.90
C ALA A 446 18.22 -2.08 -10.41
N PRO A 447 19.37 -1.49 -10.01
CA PRO A 447 19.49 -0.03 -9.85
C PRO A 447 19.09 0.70 -11.14
N ILE A 448 18.28 1.76 -11.04
CA ILE A 448 17.83 2.52 -12.21
C ILE A 448 19.01 3.10 -13.02
N ASN A 449 20.11 3.43 -12.35
CA ASN A 449 21.41 3.79 -12.96
C ASN A 449 22.52 2.83 -12.48
N VAL A 450 22.59 1.62 -13.05
CA VAL A 450 23.61 0.60 -12.69
C VAL A 450 25.04 1.14 -12.80
N ARG A 451 25.36 1.90 -13.86
CA ARG A 451 26.70 2.48 -14.07
C ARG A 451 27.13 3.46 -12.97
N GLU A 452 26.21 4.29 -12.46
CA GLU A 452 26.51 5.22 -11.37
C GLU A 452 26.68 4.46 -10.05
N ALA A 453 25.82 3.46 -9.80
CA ALA A 453 25.93 2.58 -8.64
C ALA A 453 27.28 1.85 -8.59
N GLU A 454 27.73 1.27 -9.70
CA GLU A 454 29.04 0.64 -9.81
C GLU A 454 30.19 1.64 -9.61
N ALA A 455 30.11 2.83 -10.22
CA ALA A 455 31.15 3.85 -10.06
C ALA A 455 31.30 4.30 -8.60
N MET A 456 30.18 4.45 -7.88
CA MET A 456 30.21 4.78 -6.45
C MET A 456 30.64 3.59 -5.57
N SER A 457 30.30 2.34 -5.92
CA SER A 457 30.80 1.16 -5.18
C SER A 457 32.32 1.03 -5.34
N ARG A 458 32.87 1.19 -6.55
CA ARG A 458 34.33 1.18 -6.79
C ARG A 458 35.06 2.28 -6.00
N LEU A 459 34.41 3.41 -5.71
CA LEU A 459 34.91 4.46 -4.79
C LEU A 459 34.79 4.09 -3.30
N ALA A 460 33.83 3.24 -2.92
CA ALA A 460 33.66 2.76 -1.55
C ALA A 460 34.60 1.59 -1.21
N ASP A 461 34.78 0.65 -2.15
CA ASP A 461 35.43 -0.65 -1.93
C ASP A 461 36.97 -0.62 -2.07
N GLY A 462 37.58 0.54 -2.32
CA GLY A 462 39.04 0.70 -2.34
C GLY A 462 39.56 1.96 -3.03
N GLY A 463 38.75 2.64 -3.84
CA GLY A 463 39.14 3.90 -4.48
C GLY A 463 39.55 4.99 -3.47
N ARG A 464 40.60 5.75 -3.80
CA ARG A 464 40.89 6.99 -3.07
C ARG A 464 39.73 7.97 -3.25
N LEU A 465 39.32 8.65 -2.18
CA LEU A 465 38.33 9.74 -2.24
C LEU A 465 38.79 10.80 -3.24
N SER A 466 38.07 10.91 -4.35
CA SER A 466 38.29 11.95 -5.37
C SER A 466 37.89 13.32 -4.84
N SER A 467 38.57 14.37 -5.27
CA SER A 467 38.18 15.76 -5.04
C SER A 467 36.94 16.18 -5.85
N ALA A 468 36.56 15.39 -6.87
CA ALA A 468 35.42 15.64 -7.75
C ALA A 468 34.09 14.98 -7.29
N VAL A 469 34.03 14.41 -6.08
CA VAL A 469 32.80 13.81 -5.52
C VAL A 469 32.68 14.19 -4.04
N ALA A 470 31.50 14.64 -3.62
CA ALA A 470 31.22 15.00 -2.24
C ALA A 470 31.30 13.76 -1.31
N PRO A 471 32.03 13.81 -0.19
CA PRO A 471 32.52 12.60 0.49
C PRO A 471 31.49 11.85 1.34
N ALA A 472 30.44 12.53 1.83
CA ALA A 472 29.54 11.95 2.83
C ALA A 472 28.68 10.81 2.27
N TYR A 473 28.32 10.84 0.98
CA TYR A 473 27.55 9.76 0.36
C TYR A 473 28.42 8.51 0.08
N PRO A 474 29.62 8.60 -0.54
CA PRO A 474 30.57 7.49 -0.59
C PRO A 474 30.91 6.88 0.78
N VAL A 475 31.07 7.71 1.83
CA VAL A 475 31.29 7.22 3.20
C VAL A 475 30.06 6.48 3.74
N PHE A 476 28.84 6.96 3.47
CA PHE A 476 27.61 6.22 3.79
C PHE A 476 27.54 4.87 3.04
N LEU A 477 27.86 4.84 1.75
CA LEU A 477 27.88 3.60 0.97
C LEU A 477 28.88 2.60 1.52
N ARG A 478 30.11 3.03 1.81
CA ARG A 478 31.15 2.20 2.44
C ARG A 478 30.74 1.69 3.82
N ALA A 479 29.98 2.48 4.59
CA ALA A 479 29.43 2.02 5.86
C ALA A 479 28.33 0.96 5.67
N MET A 480 27.51 1.04 4.62
CA MET A 480 26.53 0.00 4.28
C MET A 480 27.21 -1.27 3.77
N THR A 481 28.21 -1.18 2.88
CA THR A 481 28.91 -2.37 2.38
C THR A 481 29.75 -3.06 3.45
N ALA A 482 30.35 -2.31 4.39
CA ALA A 482 31.04 -2.87 5.54
C ALA A 482 30.12 -3.56 6.56
N LEU A 483 28.85 -3.15 6.67
CA LEU A 483 27.87 -3.73 7.61
C LEU A 483 27.08 -4.92 7.02
N PHE A 484 26.87 -4.95 5.70
CA PHE A 484 25.94 -5.88 5.06
C PHE A 484 26.49 -6.59 3.81
N GLY A 485 27.75 -6.35 3.44
CA GLY A 485 28.35 -6.84 2.20
C GLY A 485 27.96 -6.01 0.97
N THR A 486 28.42 -6.43 -0.20
CA THR A 486 28.25 -5.73 -1.49
C THR A 486 26.86 -5.89 -2.13
N ASP A 487 25.84 -6.36 -1.40
CA ASP A 487 24.46 -6.42 -1.89
C ASP A 487 23.83 -5.03 -1.92
N TYR A 488 23.59 -4.49 -3.13
CA TYR A 488 22.89 -3.23 -3.35
C TYR A 488 21.51 -3.17 -2.66
N ARG A 489 20.86 -4.30 -2.38
CA ARG A 489 19.60 -4.34 -1.60
C ARG A 489 19.79 -3.83 -0.18
N ALA A 490 20.94 -4.07 0.46
CA ALA A 490 21.23 -3.51 1.78
C ALA A 490 21.37 -1.99 1.73
N ILE A 491 21.99 -1.46 0.67
CA ILE A 491 22.08 -0.01 0.40
C ILE A 491 20.67 0.58 0.22
N PHE A 492 19.81 -0.06 -0.59
CA PHE A 492 18.42 0.37 -0.79
C PHE A 492 17.55 0.24 0.46
N ILE A 493 17.78 -0.76 1.32
CA ILE A 493 17.10 -0.87 2.63
C ILE A 493 17.57 0.26 3.56
N GLY A 494 18.87 0.58 3.58
CA GLY A 494 19.41 1.73 4.29
C GLY A 494 18.77 3.04 3.82
N GLN A 495 18.75 3.30 2.51
CA GLN A 495 18.10 4.47 1.93
C GLN A 495 16.58 4.47 2.18
N ALA A 496 15.89 3.32 2.12
CA ALA A 496 14.46 3.20 2.45
C ALA A 496 14.17 3.64 3.90
N ILE A 497 15.04 3.29 4.84
CA ILE A 497 14.97 3.73 6.24
C ILE A 497 15.16 5.26 6.34
N LEU A 498 16.18 5.82 5.68
CA LEU A 498 16.41 7.28 5.64
C LEU A 498 15.20 8.02 5.02
N GLY A 499 14.63 7.49 3.94
CA GLY A 499 13.42 8.00 3.30
C GLY A 499 12.19 7.95 4.21
N ALA A 500 11.97 6.85 4.93
CA ALA A 500 10.87 6.72 5.88
C ALA A 500 11.02 7.68 7.09
N ILE A 501 12.24 7.90 7.57
CA ILE A 501 12.54 8.93 8.58
C ILE A 501 12.28 10.33 8.03
N SER A 502 12.61 10.60 6.76
CA SER A 502 12.32 11.89 6.10
C SER A 502 10.82 12.20 6.09
N VAL A 503 9.99 11.21 5.75
CA VAL A 503 8.52 11.33 5.80
C VAL A 503 8.03 11.61 7.22
N LEU A 504 8.59 10.94 8.23
CA LEU A 504 8.26 11.18 9.64
C LEU A 504 8.66 12.60 10.09
N LEU A 505 9.82 13.11 9.67
CA LEU A 505 10.26 14.48 9.99
C LEU A 505 9.37 15.53 9.32
N ILE A 506 8.95 15.33 8.07
CA ILE A 506 7.96 16.16 7.37
C ILE A 506 6.62 16.15 8.13
N TYR A 507 6.13 14.96 8.52
CA TYR A 507 4.93 14.83 9.34
C TYR A 507 5.03 15.59 10.67
N LEU A 508 6.13 15.45 11.41
CA LEU A 508 6.35 16.09 12.71
C LEU A 508 6.48 17.61 12.57
N PHE A 509 7.22 18.06 11.56
CA PHE A 509 7.35 19.46 11.20
C PHE A 509 5.98 20.07 10.93
N VAL A 510 5.24 19.58 9.93
CA VAL A 510 3.94 20.16 9.54
C VAL A 510 2.90 20.00 10.67
N SER A 511 2.97 18.93 11.48
CA SER A 511 2.13 18.77 12.68
C SER A 511 2.37 19.85 13.74
N ALA A 512 3.63 20.17 14.04
CA ALA A 512 4.02 21.21 15.00
C ALA A 512 3.83 22.63 14.44
N ALA A 513 3.79 22.75 13.11
CA ALA A 513 3.81 24.02 12.41
C ALA A 513 2.39 24.49 12.01
N ALA A 514 1.59 23.65 11.34
CA ALA A 514 0.24 23.95 10.85
C ALA A 514 -0.86 23.00 11.41
N GLY A 515 -0.51 22.24 12.47
CA GLY A 515 -1.41 21.36 13.20
C GLY A 515 -1.50 19.94 12.64
N ARG A 516 -1.85 18.98 13.51
CA ARG A 516 -1.92 17.53 13.21
C ARG A 516 -2.67 17.16 11.91
N LYS A 517 -3.70 17.92 11.50
CA LYS A 517 -4.40 17.70 10.22
C LYS A 517 -3.47 17.92 9.02
N ALA A 518 -2.83 19.10 8.94
CA ALA A 518 -1.84 19.39 7.91
C ALA A 518 -0.68 18.40 7.98
N GLY A 519 -0.22 18.09 9.20
CA GLY A 519 0.82 17.09 9.44
C GLY A 519 0.50 15.72 8.85
N MET A 520 -0.70 15.18 9.13
CA MET A 520 -1.15 13.91 8.56
C MET A 520 -1.20 13.94 7.04
N VAL A 521 -1.74 15.02 6.44
CA VAL A 521 -1.79 15.16 4.97
C VAL A 521 -0.38 15.20 4.38
N ALA A 522 0.54 15.96 4.98
CA ALA A 522 1.94 16.02 4.54
C ALA A 522 2.64 14.67 4.64
N GLY A 523 2.44 13.94 5.76
CA GLY A 523 2.99 12.60 5.96
C GLY A 523 2.45 11.59 4.95
N PHE A 524 1.15 11.63 4.63
CA PHE A 524 0.58 10.75 3.59
C PHE A 524 1.07 11.10 2.18
N ILE A 525 1.12 12.39 1.81
CA ILE A 525 1.64 12.82 0.50
C ILE A 525 3.12 12.38 0.37
N ALA A 526 3.97 12.69 1.36
CA ALA A 526 5.37 12.30 1.37
C ALA A 526 5.59 10.77 1.40
N ALA A 527 4.66 10.00 1.98
CA ALA A 527 4.71 8.55 1.96
C ALA A 527 4.49 7.96 0.55
N VAL A 528 3.60 8.55 -0.26
CA VAL A 528 3.14 7.99 -1.55
C VAL A 528 3.61 8.73 -2.81
N LEU A 529 4.26 9.89 -2.68
CA LEU A 529 4.76 10.69 -3.81
C LEU A 529 5.82 9.92 -4.61
N PRO A 530 5.62 9.66 -5.93
CA PRO A 530 6.54 8.88 -6.74
C PRO A 530 8.01 9.30 -6.67
N ASP A 531 8.36 10.59 -6.81
CA ASP A 531 9.74 11.07 -6.67
C ASP A 531 10.36 10.61 -5.32
N MET A 532 9.66 10.80 -4.20
CA MET A 532 10.12 10.39 -2.87
C MET A 532 10.12 8.86 -2.64
N LEU A 533 9.60 8.08 -3.58
CA LEU A 533 9.60 6.61 -3.60
C LEU A 533 10.57 6.00 -4.62
N VAL A 534 11.11 6.81 -5.55
CA VAL A 534 12.11 6.39 -6.54
C VAL A 534 13.52 6.80 -6.11
N MET A 535 13.67 7.94 -5.42
CA MET A 535 14.96 8.46 -4.95
C MET A 535 15.75 7.52 -4.01
N HIS A 536 15.13 6.49 -3.42
CA HIS A 536 15.82 5.48 -2.58
C HIS A 536 16.11 4.16 -3.30
N LEU A 537 15.74 4.06 -4.59
CA LEU A 537 16.08 2.97 -5.53
C LEU A 537 17.25 3.35 -6.45
N GLN A 538 17.76 4.57 -6.28
CA GLN A 538 18.90 5.13 -6.98
C GLN A 538 20.06 5.21 -5.99
N VAL A 539 21.25 4.79 -6.41
CA VAL A 539 22.48 4.99 -5.65
C VAL A 539 22.93 6.45 -5.83
N SER A 540 22.12 7.35 -5.25
CA SER A 540 22.19 8.81 -5.36
C SER A 540 22.18 9.46 -3.97
N PRO A 541 22.89 10.60 -3.79
CA PRO A 541 22.81 11.42 -2.58
C PRO A 541 21.41 12.00 -2.30
N ASP A 542 20.47 11.91 -3.24
CA ASP A 542 19.14 12.55 -3.16
C ASP A 542 18.31 12.14 -1.93
N THR A 543 18.33 10.87 -1.53
CA THR A 543 17.60 10.40 -0.33
C THR A 543 18.23 10.92 0.98
N PRO A 544 19.56 10.85 1.16
CA PRO A 544 20.24 11.61 2.22
C PRO A 544 19.95 13.12 2.20
N VAL A 545 19.99 13.79 1.04
CA VAL A 545 19.65 15.22 0.91
C VAL A 545 18.22 15.51 1.39
N LEU A 546 17.25 14.69 0.97
CA LEU A 546 15.85 14.76 1.38
C LEU A 546 15.69 14.65 2.91
N LEU A 547 16.46 13.75 3.55
CA LEU A 547 16.51 13.60 5.01
C LEU A 547 17.10 14.82 5.69
N ILE A 548 18.22 15.35 5.17
CA ILE A 548 18.93 16.51 5.72
C ILE A 548 18.03 17.76 5.64
N THR A 549 17.35 17.98 4.51
CA THR A 549 16.36 19.06 4.37
C THR A 549 15.20 18.91 5.36
N ALA A 550 14.60 17.72 5.47
CA ALA A 550 13.53 17.45 6.43
C ALA A 550 13.99 17.64 7.88
N GLY A 551 15.25 17.30 8.18
CA GLY A 551 15.91 17.52 9.47
C GLY A 551 16.09 19.00 9.82
N LEU A 552 16.55 19.83 8.87
CA LEU A 552 16.66 21.29 9.07
C LEU A 552 15.29 21.92 9.39
N MET A 553 14.25 21.52 8.65
CA MET A 553 12.87 21.97 8.91
C MET A 553 12.39 21.53 10.31
N ALA A 554 12.64 20.27 10.69
CA ALA A 554 12.31 19.76 12.02
C ALA A 554 13.06 20.48 13.16
N ILE A 555 14.36 20.76 13.02
CA ILE A 555 15.17 21.52 13.98
C ILE A 555 14.63 22.96 14.13
N ALA A 556 14.30 23.61 13.02
CA ALA A 556 13.69 24.93 13.03
C ALA A 556 12.35 24.95 13.79
N ALA A 557 11.51 23.91 13.64
CA ALA A 557 10.25 23.80 14.37
C ALA A 557 10.38 23.35 15.84
N ALA A 558 11.46 22.64 16.21
CA ALA A 558 11.67 22.04 17.52
C ALA A 558 11.79 23.07 18.66
N SER A 559 11.58 22.61 19.90
CA SER A 559 11.77 23.40 21.13
C SER A 559 13.20 23.24 21.67
N LEU A 560 14.18 23.59 20.85
CA LEU A 560 15.60 23.66 21.21
C LEU A 560 15.98 25.11 21.55
N SER A 561 17.02 25.29 22.37
CA SER A 561 17.59 26.60 22.68
C SER A 561 18.22 27.23 21.41
N ALA A 562 18.29 28.56 21.37
CA ALA A 562 18.86 29.30 20.25
C ALA A 562 20.30 28.86 19.86
N PRO A 563 21.26 28.64 20.79
CA PRO A 563 22.57 28.12 20.41
C PRO A 563 22.50 26.68 19.88
N ALA A 564 21.72 25.79 20.51
CA ALA A 564 21.57 24.41 20.04
C ALA A 564 20.98 24.32 18.63
N LYS A 565 19.98 25.16 18.31
CA LYS A 565 19.44 25.27 16.94
C LYS A 565 20.50 25.69 15.93
N ALA A 566 21.29 26.72 16.27
CA ALA A 566 22.34 27.22 15.38
C ALA A 566 23.40 26.15 15.12
N VAL A 567 23.88 25.47 16.17
CA VAL A 567 24.88 24.39 16.04
C VAL A 567 24.34 23.20 15.25
N PHE A 568 23.20 22.62 15.64
CA PHE A 568 22.64 21.46 14.92
C PHE A 568 22.26 21.79 13.47
N SER A 569 21.76 23.00 13.19
CA SER A 569 21.46 23.40 11.81
C SER A 569 22.74 23.64 10.99
N GLY A 570 23.80 24.18 11.61
CA GLY A 570 25.08 24.42 10.95
C GLY A 570 25.79 23.12 10.58
N CYS A 571 25.91 22.20 11.53
CA CYS A 571 26.47 20.86 11.27
C CYS A 571 25.64 20.10 10.22
N LEU A 572 24.31 20.10 10.33
CA LEU A 572 23.45 19.38 9.38
C LEU A 572 23.52 20.00 7.98
N ALA A 573 23.63 21.33 7.85
CA ALA A 573 23.83 22.00 6.57
C ALA A 573 25.21 21.69 5.96
N GLY A 574 26.27 21.59 6.78
CA GLY A 574 27.60 21.18 6.32
C GLY A 574 27.65 19.74 5.86
N VAL A 575 27.02 18.80 6.59
CA VAL A 575 26.84 17.42 6.11
C VAL A 575 26.03 17.39 4.82
N GLY A 576 25.02 18.26 4.66
CA GLY A 576 24.30 18.45 3.40
C GLY A 576 25.21 18.82 2.23
N VAL A 577 26.10 19.81 2.40
CA VAL A 577 27.08 20.23 1.38
C VAL A 577 28.09 19.12 1.08
N LEU A 578 28.55 18.38 2.10
CA LEU A 578 29.41 17.19 1.92
C LEU A 578 28.69 15.98 1.31
N THR A 579 27.35 16.01 1.25
CA THR A 579 26.51 14.97 0.61
C THR A 579 26.23 15.32 -0.85
N ALA A 580 25.94 16.59 -1.14
CA ALA A 580 25.82 17.14 -2.49
C ALA A 580 26.15 18.65 -2.49
N PRO A 581 27.05 19.15 -3.37
CA PRO A 581 27.45 20.57 -3.34
C PRO A 581 26.28 21.52 -3.65
N TYR A 582 25.28 21.07 -4.42
CA TYR A 582 24.05 21.85 -4.68
C TYR A 582 23.24 22.17 -3.41
N PHE A 583 23.51 21.49 -2.28
CA PHE A 583 22.92 21.83 -0.99
C PHE A 583 23.37 23.21 -0.47
N ALA A 584 24.50 23.74 -0.96
CA ALA A 584 25.08 25.02 -0.53
C ALA A 584 24.08 26.19 -0.71
N PHE A 585 23.24 26.16 -1.74
CA PHE A 585 22.23 27.19 -2.00
C PHE A 585 21.13 27.29 -0.92
N ILE A 586 20.97 26.27 -0.06
CA ILE A 586 20.03 26.30 1.08
C ILE A 586 20.63 27.07 2.26
N VAL A 587 21.96 27.07 2.39
CA VAL A 587 22.70 27.58 3.54
C VAL A 587 22.39 29.05 3.87
N PRO A 588 22.31 29.99 2.90
CA PRO A 588 21.98 31.39 3.20
C PRO A 588 20.60 31.57 3.85
N GLY A 589 19.58 30.88 3.35
CA GLY A 589 18.26 30.94 3.96
C GLY A 589 18.20 30.20 5.30
N ALA A 590 18.92 29.08 5.44
CA ALA A 590 19.01 28.34 6.70
C ALA A 590 19.70 29.17 7.81
N LEU A 591 20.68 30.00 7.44
CA LEU A 591 21.35 31.00 8.28
C LEU A 591 20.39 32.11 8.74
N VAL A 592 19.54 32.63 7.84
CA VAL A 592 18.54 33.69 8.14
C VAL A 592 17.54 33.28 9.24
N VAL A 593 17.28 31.99 9.44
CA VAL A 593 16.43 31.51 10.55
C VAL A 593 17.14 31.57 11.92
N GLN A 594 18.47 31.71 11.97
CA GLN A 594 19.26 31.53 13.20
C GLN A 594 19.48 32.84 13.97
N ARG A 595 18.80 32.98 15.13
CA ARG A 595 19.07 34.07 16.11
C ARG A 595 20.51 34.09 16.66
N ARG A 596 21.31 33.04 16.43
CA ARG A 596 22.74 32.94 16.78
C ARG A 596 23.58 32.56 15.55
N TRP A 597 23.43 33.30 14.45
CA TRP A 597 24.08 33.05 13.15
C TRP A 597 25.59 32.74 13.23
N ARG A 598 26.36 33.42 14.11
CA ARG A 598 27.79 33.11 14.33
C ARG A 598 28.05 31.66 14.74
N LEU A 599 27.21 31.08 15.61
CA LEU A 599 27.35 29.68 16.03
C LEU A 599 26.95 28.69 14.92
N PHE A 600 26.05 29.09 14.02
CA PHE A 600 25.73 28.31 12.83
C PHE A 600 26.91 28.30 11.85
N LEU A 601 27.54 29.44 11.60
CA LEU A 601 28.73 29.52 10.74
C LEU A 601 29.92 28.75 11.32
N LEU A 602 30.17 28.84 12.64
CA LEU A 602 31.21 28.06 13.30
C LEU A 602 30.95 26.54 13.22
N ALA A 603 29.70 26.10 13.40
CA ALA A 603 29.32 24.69 13.28
C ALA A 603 29.42 24.18 11.83
N LEU A 604 28.98 24.99 10.86
CA LEU A 604 29.11 24.72 9.43
C LEU A 604 30.58 24.61 9.01
N ALA A 605 31.40 25.60 9.40
CA ALA A 605 32.84 25.62 9.14
C ALA A 605 33.52 24.42 9.80
N GLY A 606 33.19 24.10 11.06
CA GLY A 606 33.72 22.92 11.76
C GLY A 606 33.39 21.58 11.07
N THR A 607 32.26 21.48 10.35
CA THR A 607 31.97 20.31 9.51
C THR A 607 32.67 20.33 8.15
N LEU A 608 32.88 21.49 7.52
CA LEU A 608 33.47 21.57 6.18
C LEU A 608 35.01 21.55 6.19
N ILE A 609 35.62 22.37 7.05
CA ILE A 609 37.08 22.61 7.10
C ILE A 609 37.90 21.31 7.15
N PRO A 610 37.55 20.26 7.93
CA PRO A 610 38.33 19.02 7.93
C PRO A 610 38.46 18.36 6.55
N TYR A 611 37.41 18.43 5.72
CA TYR A 611 37.46 17.90 4.35
C TYR A 611 38.16 18.86 3.37
N VAL A 612 38.03 20.19 3.55
CA VAL A 612 38.82 21.15 2.75
C VAL A 612 40.32 20.97 3.01
N LEU A 613 40.73 20.82 4.27
CA LEU A 613 42.12 20.56 4.63
C LEU A 613 42.62 19.22 4.09
N PHE A 614 41.79 18.17 4.11
CA PHE A 614 42.08 16.89 3.47
C PHE A 614 42.29 17.04 1.94
N ASN A 615 41.43 17.79 1.25
CA ASN A 615 41.58 18.07 -0.19
C ASN A 615 42.83 18.90 -0.50
N VAL A 616 43.19 19.88 0.33
CA VAL A 616 44.43 20.65 0.20
C VAL A 616 45.65 19.75 0.42
N ALA A 617 45.65 18.91 1.46
CA ALA A 617 46.77 18.04 1.79
C ALA A 617 46.99 16.91 0.75
N GLN A 618 45.92 16.24 0.31
CA GLN A 618 46.02 15.10 -0.59
C GLN A 618 46.04 15.50 -2.08
N HIS A 619 45.25 16.51 -2.48
CA HIS A 619 45.01 16.86 -3.88
C HIS A 619 45.54 18.26 -4.28
N ARG A 620 46.16 19.01 -3.34
CA ARG A 620 46.65 20.40 -3.54
C ARG A 620 45.59 21.38 -4.08
N LYS A 621 44.30 21.09 -3.87
CA LYS A 621 43.15 21.90 -4.32
C LYS A 621 42.44 22.54 -3.13
N LEU A 622 42.21 23.85 -3.18
CA LEU A 622 41.40 24.60 -2.20
C LEU A 622 39.88 24.50 -2.52
N GLU A 623 39.45 23.37 -3.07
CA GLU A 623 38.06 23.12 -3.50
C GLU A 623 37.27 22.52 -2.33
N PRO A 624 36.29 23.24 -1.74
CA PRO A 624 35.63 22.77 -0.53
C PRO A 624 34.72 21.56 -0.78
N VAL A 625 33.99 21.57 -1.90
CA VAL A 625 33.35 20.41 -2.54
C VAL A 625 33.20 20.74 -4.03
N TYR A 626 33.64 19.84 -4.92
CA TYR A 626 33.51 20.01 -6.38
C TYR A 626 32.81 18.79 -7.01
N VAL A 627 32.05 19.02 -8.08
CA VAL A 627 31.47 18.00 -9.00
C VAL A 627 31.44 18.63 -10.39
N SER A 628 32.17 18.07 -11.37
CA SER A 628 32.20 18.60 -12.75
C SER A 628 30.83 18.47 -13.44
N ALA A 629 30.17 17.32 -13.27
CA ALA A 629 28.84 17.00 -13.81
C ALA A 629 27.66 17.85 -13.26
N ALA A 630 27.96 18.90 -12.47
CA ALA A 630 27.01 19.92 -12.03
C ALA A 630 27.23 21.28 -12.73
N TYR A 631 28.33 21.45 -13.49
CA TYR A 631 28.73 22.69 -14.14
C TYR A 631 29.16 22.53 -15.62
N GLU A 632 29.09 21.31 -16.18
CA GLU A 632 29.13 21.05 -17.63
C GLU A 632 27.82 21.49 -18.32
N VAL A 633 27.41 22.73 -18.08
CA VAL A 633 26.39 23.45 -18.86
C VAL A 633 27.15 24.58 -19.55
N GLU A 634 27.30 24.51 -20.88
CA GLU A 634 28.01 25.54 -21.62
C GLU A 634 27.36 26.93 -21.42
N ALA A 635 28.18 27.97 -21.37
CA ALA A 635 27.70 29.35 -21.25
C ALA A 635 26.83 29.79 -22.45
N SER A 636 27.05 29.18 -23.62
CA SER A 636 26.20 29.30 -24.83
C SER A 636 24.73 29.00 -24.52
N ASP A 637 24.49 27.94 -23.75
CA ASP A 637 23.19 27.36 -23.46
C ASP A 637 22.41 28.14 -22.38
N ILE A 638 23.13 28.93 -21.57
CA ILE A 638 22.56 29.82 -20.54
C ILE A 638 21.98 31.10 -21.16
N PHE A 639 22.69 31.73 -22.10
CA PHE A 639 22.30 33.03 -22.66
C PHE A 639 21.44 32.96 -23.93
N GLY A 640 21.56 31.90 -24.75
CA GLY A 640 20.80 31.78 -26.00
C GLY A 640 19.29 31.48 -25.84
N GLY A 641 18.80 31.29 -24.60
CA GLY A 641 17.52 30.61 -24.34
C GLY A 641 16.39 31.43 -23.71
N ILE A 642 16.52 32.75 -23.54
CA ILE A 642 15.56 33.56 -22.74
C ILE A 642 14.23 33.83 -23.50
N ARG A 643 13.38 32.81 -23.59
CA ARG A 643 11.93 32.95 -23.83
C ARG A 643 11.19 32.04 -22.84
N PRO A 644 10.43 32.56 -21.86
CA PRO A 644 9.81 31.73 -20.81
C PRO A 644 8.81 30.71 -21.34
N TRP A 645 8.23 30.98 -22.52
CA TRP A 645 7.38 30.04 -23.23
C TRP A 645 8.14 28.82 -23.80
N GLY A 646 9.45 28.91 -24.08
CA GLY A 646 10.21 27.86 -24.77
C GLY A 646 10.37 26.53 -24.02
N ALA A 647 10.07 26.48 -22.71
CA ALA A 647 9.99 25.23 -21.95
C ALA A 647 8.58 24.63 -21.95
N ILE A 648 7.54 25.46 -21.87
CA ILE A 648 6.14 25.03 -21.98
C ILE A 648 5.85 24.60 -23.42
N ILE A 649 6.32 25.36 -24.40
CA ILE A 649 6.31 25.03 -25.82
C ILE A 649 7.01 23.69 -26.04
N ARG A 650 8.24 23.45 -25.57
CA ARG A 650 8.86 22.11 -25.74
C ARG A 650 8.12 20.95 -25.04
N ILE A 651 7.43 21.19 -23.91
CA ILE A 651 6.55 20.16 -23.31
C ILE A 651 5.28 19.95 -24.16
N TYR A 652 4.74 21.02 -24.75
CA TYR A 652 3.58 21.00 -25.62
C TYR A 652 3.90 20.42 -27.00
N ASP A 653 5.10 20.68 -27.55
CA ASP A 653 5.62 20.18 -28.81
C ASP A 653 5.96 18.71 -28.69
N ASN A 654 6.64 18.27 -27.62
CA ASN A 654 6.84 16.83 -27.37
C ASN A 654 5.50 16.10 -27.18
N ALA A 655 4.46 16.76 -26.65
CA ALA A 655 3.11 16.22 -26.55
C ALA A 655 2.35 16.27 -27.88
N ALA A 656 2.53 17.31 -28.70
CA ALA A 656 1.92 17.49 -30.01
C ALA A 656 2.59 16.60 -31.07
N GLU A 657 3.88 16.30 -30.91
CA GLU A 657 4.62 15.28 -31.63
C GLU A 657 4.16 13.89 -31.17
N ALA A 658 3.99 13.63 -29.87
CA ALA A 658 3.38 12.39 -29.38
C ALA A 658 1.91 12.20 -29.83
N LEU A 659 1.19 13.29 -30.10
CA LEU A 659 -0.14 13.27 -30.73
C LEU A 659 -0.05 13.13 -32.26
N SER A 660 0.92 13.76 -32.92
CA SER A 660 1.25 13.54 -34.33
C SER A 660 1.65 12.07 -34.59
N LYS A 661 2.33 11.44 -33.62
CA LYS A 661 2.58 9.99 -33.48
C LYS A 661 1.33 9.12 -33.32
N ARG A 662 0.14 9.72 -33.30
CA ARG A 662 -1.17 9.08 -33.32
C ARG A 662 -2.09 9.58 -34.44
N TRP A 663 -1.65 10.58 -35.23
CA TRP A 663 -2.43 11.21 -36.31
C TRP A 663 -1.69 11.31 -37.67
N GLY A 664 -0.37 11.05 -37.76
CA GLY A 664 0.33 11.04 -39.06
C GLY A 664 1.88 10.87 -39.12
N VAL A 665 2.66 11.09 -38.05
CA VAL A 665 4.15 11.12 -38.13
C VAL A 665 4.78 10.16 -37.11
N LYS A 666 5.62 9.20 -37.53
CA LYS A 666 6.13 8.08 -36.70
C LYS A 666 7.17 8.48 -35.63
N PRO A 667 7.28 7.75 -34.50
CA PRO A 667 9.07 7.80 -33.51
C PRO A 667 10.01 6.81 -34.22
N ASP A 668 11.09 6.41 -33.54
CA ASP A 668 11.63 5.05 -33.66
C ASP A 668 10.81 3.97 -32.92
N SER A 669 11.20 2.70 -33.04
CA SER A 669 10.46 1.52 -32.57
C SER A 669 10.87 0.99 -31.18
N ASN A 670 12.02 1.40 -30.63
CA ASN A 670 12.70 0.65 -29.56
C ASN A 670 12.61 1.29 -28.15
N ALA A 671 11.75 2.29 -27.93
CA ALA A 671 11.55 2.92 -26.62
C ALA A 671 10.38 2.29 -25.85
N ASP A 672 10.61 1.72 -24.66
CA ASP A 672 9.56 1.06 -23.86
C ASP A 672 8.51 2.09 -23.37
N SER A 673 7.28 1.94 -23.88
CA SER A 673 6.14 2.81 -23.63
C SER A 673 5.75 2.90 -22.14
N SER A 674 6.06 1.88 -21.34
CA SER A 674 5.77 1.93 -19.90
C SER A 674 6.62 2.94 -19.13
N THR A 675 7.87 3.16 -19.56
CA THR A 675 8.80 4.16 -18.99
C THR A 675 8.32 5.58 -19.27
N GLN A 676 7.68 5.80 -20.42
CA GLN A 676 7.05 7.08 -20.75
C GLN A 676 5.81 7.33 -19.87
N ILE A 677 4.92 6.34 -19.70
CA ILE A 677 3.69 6.47 -18.91
C ILE A 677 3.99 6.69 -17.41
N SER A 678 4.96 5.95 -16.84
CA SER A 678 5.36 6.13 -15.43
C SER A 678 5.98 7.51 -15.19
N SER A 679 6.85 7.96 -16.11
CA SER A 679 7.44 9.31 -16.09
C SER A 679 6.36 10.40 -16.21
N PHE A 680 5.33 10.18 -17.04
CA PHE A 680 4.21 11.11 -17.20
C PHE A 680 3.41 11.25 -15.90
N VAL A 681 3.02 10.15 -15.26
CA VAL A 681 2.29 10.18 -13.97
C VAL A 681 3.14 10.82 -12.86
N ALA A 682 4.45 10.52 -12.80
CA ALA A 682 5.37 11.15 -11.85
C ALA A 682 5.50 12.66 -12.10
N ALA A 683 5.65 13.09 -13.36
CA ALA A 683 5.74 14.50 -13.73
C ALA A 683 4.47 15.27 -13.38
N TYR A 684 3.28 14.75 -13.69
CA TYR A 684 2.02 15.42 -13.34
C TYR A 684 1.79 15.45 -11.82
N ALA A 685 2.17 14.41 -11.07
CA ALA A 685 2.13 14.42 -9.61
C ALA A 685 3.09 15.46 -9.01
N PHE A 686 4.32 15.57 -9.54
CA PHE A 686 5.29 16.59 -9.15
C PHE A 686 4.78 18.00 -9.47
N VAL A 687 4.27 18.24 -10.67
CA VAL A 687 3.71 19.54 -11.10
C VAL A 687 2.51 19.94 -10.24
N ALA A 688 1.60 19.01 -9.93
CA ALA A 688 0.48 19.27 -9.03
C ALA A 688 0.96 19.67 -7.61
N ILE A 689 1.98 18.99 -7.08
CA ILE A 689 2.56 19.30 -5.77
C ILE A 689 3.39 20.60 -5.79
N LEU A 690 4.01 20.95 -6.92
CA LEU A 690 4.68 22.22 -7.14
C LEU A 690 3.66 23.38 -7.09
N TYR A 691 2.58 23.30 -7.86
CA TYR A 691 1.51 24.31 -7.86
C TYR A 691 0.80 24.40 -6.49
N LEU A 692 0.32 23.29 -5.93
CA LEU A 692 -0.34 23.29 -4.62
C LEU A 692 0.62 23.72 -3.49
N GLY A 693 1.90 23.36 -3.60
CA GLY A 693 2.97 23.78 -2.71
C GLY A 693 3.16 25.29 -2.73
N LEU A 694 3.48 25.86 -3.89
CA LEU A 694 3.67 27.30 -4.06
C LEU A 694 2.42 28.10 -3.66
N ILE A 695 1.22 27.69 -4.09
CA ILE A 695 -0.04 28.35 -3.70
C ILE A 695 -0.24 28.29 -2.18
N GLY A 696 0.08 27.17 -1.53
CA GLY A 696 0.02 27.03 -0.07
C GLY A 696 1.00 27.95 0.66
N LEU A 697 2.26 27.96 0.23
CA LEU A 697 3.32 28.80 0.81
C LEU A 697 3.02 30.30 0.66
N VAL A 698 2.49 30.72 -0.48
CA VAL A 698 2.06 32.11 -0.73
C VAL A 698 0.82 32.47 0.08
N ARG A 699 -0.21 31.60 0.12
CA ARG A 699 -1.47 31.88 0.84
C ARG A 699 -1.35 31.86 2.35
N CYS A 700 -0.38 31.14 2.93
CA CYS A 700 -0.06 31.22 4.36
C CYS A 700 0.69 32.54 4.70
N ARG A 701 0.03 33.69 4.46
CA ARG A 701 0.62 35.04 4.52
C ARG A 701 0.89 35.58 5.94
N TRP A 702 0.33 34.94 6.97
CA TRP A 702 0.21 35.48 8.33
C TRP A 702 0.97 34.70 9.41
N TRP A 703 2.10 34.07 9.06
CA TRP A 703 2.69 33.03 9.90
C TRP A 703 4.09 33.36 10.43
N PRO A 704 4.30 33.45 11.77
CA PRO A 704 5.60 33.83 12.38
C PRO A 704 6.79 32.89 12.11
N ARG A 705 6.59 31.75 11.43
CA ARG A 705 7.65 30.82 11.03
C ARG A 705 7.95 30.83 9.51
N ARG A 706 7.48 31.84 8.77
CA ARG A 706 7.75 32.03 7.34
C ARG A 706 9.23 31.94 6.96
N ALA A 707 10.14 32.41 7.81
CA ALA A 707 11.58 32.30 7.61
C ALA A 707 12.06 30.85 7.37
N VAL A 708 11.37 29.83 7.88
CA VAL A 708 11.74 28.40 7.68
C VAL A 708 11.45 27.91 6.25
N PHE A 709 10.51 28.54 5.55
CA PHE A 709 10.14 28.21 4.18
C PHE A 709 10.85 29.09 3.15
N LEU A 710 11.41 30.21 3.59
CA LEU A 710 12.17 31.11 2.74
C LEU A 710 13.41 30.45 2.09
N PRO A 711 14.24 29.62 2.78
CA PRO A 711 15.33 28.88 2.12
C PRO A 711 14.85 27.98 0.97
N PRO A 712 13.91 27.01 1.16
CA PRO A 712 13.44 26.20 0.04
C PRO A 712 12.68 27.00 -1.04
N LEU A 713 11.95 28.05 -0.67
CA LEU A 713 11.23 28.87 -1.66
C LEU A 713 12.18 29.71 -2.51
N LEU A 714 13.20 30.33 -1.90
CA LEU A 714 14.24 31.05 -2.64
C LEU A 714 15.07 30.07 -3.47
N TYR A 715 15.37 28.87 -2.97
CA TYR A 715 16.03 27.84 -3.77
C TYR A 715 15.18 27.41 -4.97
N VAL A 716 13.88 27.13 -4.78
CA VAL A 716 12.94 26.84 -5.88
C VAL A 716 12.93 27.97 -6.91
N LEU A 717 12.83 29.23 -6.47
CA LEU A 717 12.84 30.38 -7.39
C LEU A 717 14.20 30.55 -8.10
N LEU A 718 15.31 30.37 -7.40
CA LEU A 718 16.67 30.44 -7.96
C LEU A 718 16.91 29.33 -8.99
N VAL A 719 16.49 28.10 -8.71
CA VAL A 719 16.57 26.96 -9.64
C VAL A 719 15.65 27.17 -10.85
N ILE A 720 14.44 27.71 -10.67
CA ILE A 720 13.52 28.06 -11.77
C ILE A 720 14.11 29.17 -12.67
N VAL A 721 14.85 30.13 -12.10
CA VAL A 721 15.41 31.28 -12.83
C VAL A 721 16.77 30.96 -13.48
N LEU A 722 17.62 30.14 -12.84
CA LEU A 722 19.01 29.90 -13.29
C LEU A 722 19.25 28.56 -13.99
N SER A 723 18.35 27.57 -13.90
CA SER A 723 18.56 26.24 -14.48
C SER A 723 17.47 25.86 -15.49
N ARG A 724 17.84 25.04 -16.49
CA ARG A 724 16.89 24.37 -17.39
C ARG A 724 16.12 23.20 -16.72
N PHE A 725 15.71 23.38 -15.46
CA PHE A 725 14.84 22.48 -14.70
C PHE A 725 15.32 21.01 -14.60
N GLU A 726 16.64 20.77 -14.57
CA GLU A 726 17.17 19.42 -14.41
C GLU A 726 16.63 18.73 -13.13
N MET A 727 16.23 17.47 -13.27
CA MET A 727 15.52 16.76 -12.19
C MET A 727 16.38 16.53 -10.93
N LYS A 728 17.72 16.63 -11.06
CA LYS A 728 18.73 16.47 -10.00
C LYS A 728 18.53 17.39 -8.77
N HIS A 729 17.78 18.49 -8.89
CA HIS A 729 17.62 19.48 -7.81
C HIS A 729 16.31 19.36 -7.01
N ARG A 730 15.41 18.44 -7.39
CA ARG A 730 14.11 18.26 -6.74
C ARG A 730 14.14 17.89 -5.24
N PRO A 731 15.06 17.05 -4.70
CA PRO A 731 14.98 16.54 -3.33
C PRO A 731 14.93 17.63 -2.26
N VAL A 732 15.65 18.73 -2.49
CA VAL A 732 15.68 19.94 -1.63
C VAL A 732 14.32 20.63 -1.54
N CYS A 733 13.56 20.62 -2.64
CA CYS A 733 12.32 21.37 -2.78
C CYS A 733 11.14 20.60 -2.15
N LEU A 734 11.14 19.28 -2.31
CA LEU A 734 10.00 18.41 -2.01
C LEU A 734 9.46 18.52 -0.57
N PRO A 735 10.27 18.55 0.50
CA PRO A 735 9.76 18.71 1.87
C PRO A 735 8.94 19.99 2.08
N ALA A 736 9.34 21.10 1.44
CA ALA A 736 8.65 22.39 1.54
C ALA A 736 7.41 22.47 0.65
N LEU A 737 7.46 21.89 -0.56
CA LEU A 737 6.31 21.82 -1.47
C LEU A 737 5.20 20.93 -0.89
N VAL A 738 5.55 19.75 -0.38
CA VAL A 738 4.60 18.85 0.32
C VAL A 738 4.01 19.54 1.55
N ALA A 739 4.82 20.28 2.32
CA ALA A 739 4.31 21.06 3.45
C ALA A 739 3.30 22.14 3.01
N GLY A 740 3.60 22.92 1.96
CA GLY A 740 2.69 23.92 1.41
C GLY A 740 1.37 23.32 0.91
N ALA A 741 1.46 22.26 0.11
CA ALA A 741 0.31 21.55 -0.44
C ALA A 741 -0.58 20.99 0.68
N ALA A 742 0.01 20.39 1.71
CA ALA A 742 -0.72 19.86 2.84
C ALA A 742 -1.43 20.94 3.67
N MET A 743 -0.85 22.13 3.83
CA MET A 743 -1.47 23.27 4.54
C MET A 743 -2.62 23.90 3.75
N LEU A 744 -2.53 23.88 2.42
CA LEU A 744 -3.59 24.30 1.52
C LEU A 744 -4.77 23.31 1.58
N VAL A 745 -4.50 22.01 1.41
CA VAL A 745 -5.50 20.93 1.43
C VAL A 745 -6.15 20.75 2.81
N SER A 746 -5.42 20.96 3.91
CA SER A 746 -6.00 20.90 5.27
C SER A 746 -6.87 22.11 5.63
N GLY A 747 -6.88 23.15 4.78
CA GLY A 747 -7.51 24.44 5.06
C GLY A 747 -6.77 25.30 6.10
N SER A 748 -5.56 24.91 6.53
CA SER A 748 -4.85 25.55 7.65
C SER A 748 -4.48 27.02 7.34
N CYS A 749 -4.22 27.39 6.09
CA CYS A 749 -3.90 28.79 5.73
C CYS A 749 -5.08 29.77 5.82
N ARG A 750 -6.32 29.34 6.08
CA ARG A 750 -7.50 30.24 6.11
C ARG A 750 -7.76 30.93 7.45
N LYS A 751 -7.14 30.49 8.55
CA LYS A 751 -7.30 31.17 9.85
C LYS A 751 -6.26 32.25 10.03
N ARG A 752 -6.70 33.52 10.13
CA ARG A 752 -5.92 34.51 10.87
C ARG A 752 -5.75 34.01 12.32
N PRO A 753 -4.60 34.20 12.96
CA PRO A 753 -4.59 34.32 14.41
C PRO A 753 -5.36 35.59 14.77
N GLU A 754 -6.34 35.43 15.65
CA GLU A 754 -6.85 36.49 16.52
C GLU A 754 -5.86 36.67 17.69
#